data_AF-A0A9W3DN17-F1
#
_entry.id   AF-A0A9W3DN17-F1
#
_cell.length_a   1.000
_cell.length_b   1.000
_cell.length_c   1.000
_cell.angle_alpha   90.00
_cell.angle_beta   90.00
_cell.angle_gamma   90.00
#
_symmetry.space_group_name_H-M   'P 1'
#
loop_
_entity.id
_entity.type
_entity.pdbx_description
1 polymer ?
#
loop_
_entity_poly.entity_id
_entity_poly.type
_entity_poly.pdbx_seq_one_letter_code
_entity_poly.pdbx_strand_id
1 'polypeptide(L)'
;MKGTLVLGSNSGLSCVSSPSRETFRNAGFFCWKQSSASKYRLTAIRLESSTTTNGGIKRRWMNQDKKVVEKSPYANVEEERPDPRKSLLHFLEEVRGFVGGEGPPRWFSPLESAAQAQGSPLLLFIPGIDGTGLGLIRQHKKLGELFDIWCLHIPARDRTSAKDLVKLIEKTLKSENCLFPDRPIYLVGESVGACLALEVAGRNPNIDLALILANPATHVNNLLSQPLSRMLNVLPDEIPTLLEDIFGFKQGGPLTEMLEAFSNEFAVHQIGGMMLRDLFAVSANLHSLSRIFSKDTLLWKLEMLKSAISSAKSKIYAVRAESLILLSGRDNWLLNMEDINRLSRTLPNCIVRKFNDTGPFLLLEDDVDLVTILKCTCFFRRGRSHDYISDYIMPTPFELLIYATSPVMLSTLENGKIVRSLEGLPSVGPVLYVGYHMIMGFELPPMIAQLLKERNIHLRGLTHPIVFMNKWIVHDILDPQIFDKYKITGGAPVSHANIYKLLRLKCHVLLYPGGVREALHRKGEEYKLFWPEQPEFVRVASKFGATIVPFGVVGEDDICKIVLDSYDQRNIPILNDLIERATKEAGNLRKGNESELGNQDFYIPGLVPKVPGRFYYYFGKPIETAGKEQELRDKEKAQELYLQVKSQVEQCIAYLKMKRESDPYRNLLPRMLYQASHGFSSEIPTFDL
;
A
#
# COMPACT_ATOMS: atom_id res chain seq x y z
N MET A 1 7.10 -19.96 -62.72
CA MET A 1 6.30 -21.22 -62.72
C MET A 1 7.19 -22.34 -62.21
N LYS A 2 6.74 -23.06 -61.15
CA LYS A 2 7.23 -24.37 -60.62
C LYS A 2 8.69 -24.39 -60.12
N GLY A 3 9.05 -24.98 -58.98
CA GLY A 3 8.35 -25.80 -58.00
C GLY A 3 9.25 -26.12 -56.78
N THR A 4 8.60 -26.68 -55.77
CA THR A 4 8.98 -26.94 -54.37
C THR A 4 9.92 -28.14 -54.14
N LEU A 5 10.77 -28.10 -53.09
CA LEU A 5 11.00 -29.11 -52.00
C LEU A 5 12.35 -28.78 -51.27
N VAL A 6 12.45 -28.49 -49.96
CA VAL A 6 12.26 -29.25 -48.69
C VAL A 6 13.59 -29.81 -48.08
N LEU A 7 13.90 -29.26 -46.89
CA LEU A 7 14.60 -29.77 -45.67
C LEU A 7 16.05 -30.32 -45.70
N GLY A 8 16.84 -29.86 -44.71
CA GLY A 8 18.07 -30.48 -44.22
C GLY A 8 18.87 -29.59 -43.26
N SER A 9 18.77 -29.86 -41.96
CA SER A 9 19.33 -29.15 -40.79
C SER A 9 20.77 -29.54 -40.42
N ASN A 10 21.62 -28.58 -40.00
CA ASN A 10 22.22 -28.45 -38.64
C ASN A 10 23.44 -27.50 -38.55
N SER A 11 23.21 -26.41 -37.81
CA SER A 11 23.99 -25.73 -36.74
C SER A 11 25.53 -25.74 -36.60
N GLY A 12 26.03 -24.54 -36.29
CA GLY A 12 26.94 -24.22 -35.16
C GLY A 12 27.86 -23.01 -35.45
N LEU A 13 28.10 -21.99 -34.62
CA LEU A 13 27.60 -21.40 -33.35
C LEU A 13 28.35 -20.03 -33.22
N SER A 14 27.83 -18.95 -32.63
CA SER A 14 27.89 -18.69 -31.17
C SER A 14 27.30 -17.30 -30.81
N CYS A 15 26.55 -17.19 -29.71
CA CYS A 15 26.61 -16.04 -28.77
C CYS A 15 25.78 -16.26 -27.48
N VAL A 16 26.28 -15.66 -26.39
CA VAL A 16 26.01 -15.80 -24.94
C VAL A 16 24.72 -15.10 -24.46
N SER A 17 24.05 -15.60 -23.41
CA SER A 17 22.78 -15.09 -22.84
C SER A 17 22.84 -14.73 -21.32
N SER A 18 21.87 -13.91 -20.87
CA SER A 18 21.69 -13.24 -19.56
C SER A 18 20.42 -13.72 -18.80
N PRO A 19 20.29 -13.57 -17.46
CA PRO A 19 19.21 -14.21 -16.70
C PRO A 19 17.92 -13.38 -16.44
N SER A 20 16.80 -14.10 -16.56
CA SER A 20 15.48 -14.05 -15.88
C SER A 20 14.65 -12.74 -15.76
N ARG A 21 13.49 -12.75 -16.43
CA ARG A 21 12.30 -11.91 -16.19
C ARG A 21 11.29 -12.66 -15.29
N GLU A 22 11.19 -12.31 -14.02
CA GLU A 22 10.04 -12.64 -13.15
C GLU A 22 9.87 -11.54 -12.09
N THR A 23 9.09 -10.50 -12.38
CA THR A 23 8.64 -9.50 -11.39
C THR A 23 7.54 -8.64 -12.02
N PHE A 24 6.27 -9.05 -11.98
CA PHE A 24 5.16 -8.13 -12.29
C PHE A 24 3.86 -8.65 -11.68
N ARG A 25 3.38 -8.00 -10.60
CA ARG A 25 1.94 -7.69 -10.39
C ARG A 25 1.58 -6.84 -9.17
N ASN A 26 2.45 -6.63 -8.18
CA ASN A 26 2.12 -5.78 -7.02
C ASN A 26 2.89 -4.48 -7.00
N ALA A 27 2.50 -3.62 -7.92
CA ALA A 27 2.81 -2.21 -7.93
C ALA A 27 1.89 -1.61 -9.00
N GLY A 28 0.65 -1.30 -8.62
CA GLY A 28 -0.25 -0.46 -9.43
C GLY A 28 0.28 0.97 -9.48
N PHE A 29 1.47 1.16 -10.04
CA PHE A 29 2.14 2.44 -10.13
C PHE A 29 2.44 2.68 -11.63
N PHE A 30 1.50 3.38 -12.27
CA PHE A 30 1.39 3.67 -13.70
C PHE A 30 1.46 2.43 -14.64
N CYS A 31 0.36 1.69 -14.76
CA CYS A 31 0.17 0.75 -15.86
C CYS A 31 -0.74 1.36 -16.93
N TRP A 32 -0.15 1.89 -17.99
CA TRP A 32 -0.85 2.11 -19.25
C TRP A 32 -0.79 0.82 -20.07
N LYS A 33 -1.96 0.24 -20.36
CA LYS A 33 -2.08 -0.97 -21.20
C LYS A 33 -1.49 -0.70 -22.60
N GLN A 34 -0.51 -1.48 -23.02
CA GLN A 34 -0.18 -1.66 -24.43
C GLN A 34 -0.02 -3.15 -24.75
N SER A 35 -0.79 -3.62 -25.73
CA SER A 35 -0.77 -4.99 -26.25
C SER A 35 0.18 -5.11 -27.42
N SER A 36 1.10 -6.08 -27.40
CA SER A 36 1.49 -6.83 -28.61
C SER A 36 2.27 -8.08 -28.24
N ALA A 37 1.97 -9.17 -28.95
CA ALA A 37 2.54 -10.49 -28.79
C ALA A 37 3.56 -10.76 -29.91
N SER A 38 4.69 -11.39 -29.60
CA SER A 38 5.34 -12.32 -30.54
C SER A 38 6.10 -13.41 -29.79
N LYS A 39 6.00 -14.62 -30.34
CA LYS A 39 6.34 -15.92 -29.74
C LYS A 39 7.72 -16.38 -30.20
N TYR A 40 8.54 -16.96 -29.31
CA TYR A 40 9.45 -18.06 -29.67
C TYR A 40 9.64 -19.04 -28.50
N ARG A 41 9.60 -20.33 -28.82
CA ARG A 41 9.74 -21.49 -27.93
C ARG A 41 11.21 -21.93 -27.86
N LEU A 42 11.67 -22.34 -26.67
CA LEU A 42 12.91 -23.10 -26.46
C LEU A 42 12.60 -24.32 -25.59
N THR A 43 13.04 -25.48 -26.06
CA THR A 43 13.05 -26.75 -25.32
C THR A 43 14.42 -26.93 -24.66
N ALA A 44 14.41 -27.53 -23.48
CA ALA A 44 15.55 -27.74 -22.59
C ALA A 44 16.43 -28.94 -23.01
N ILE A 45 17.69 -28.97 -22.55
CA ILE A 45 18.30 -30.08 -21.78
C ILE A 45 19.75 -29.70 -21.39
N ARG A 46 19.96 -29.60 -20.07
CA ARG A 46 21.04 -30.09 -19.18
C ARG A 46 22.51 -30.19 -19.66
N LEU A 47 23.42 -29.53 -18.93
CA LEU A 47 24.74 -30.06 -18.47
C LEU A 47 25.27 -29.16 -17.34
N GLU A 48 25.26 -29.64 -16.09
CA GLU A 48 26.41 -30.13 -15.30
C GLU A 48 27.40 -29.08 -14.79
N SER A 49 27.47 -29.08 -13.46
CA SER A 49 28.19 -28.21 -12.54
C SER A 49 29.68 -28.52 -12.48
N SER A 50 30.51 -27.47 -12.46
CA SER A 50 31.85 -27.55 -11.86
C SER A 50 32.00 -26.45 -10.81
N THR A 51 32.18 -26.89 -9.58
CA THR A 51 32.50 -26.11 -8.40
C THR A 51 33.99 -25.79 -8.39
N THR A 52 34.35 -24.53 -8.19
CA THR A 52 35.67 -24.15 -7.67
C THR A 52 35.54 -23.08 -6.60
N THR A 53 36.02 -23.45 -5.43
CA THR A 53 36.20 -22.66 -4.21
C THR A 53 37.50 -21.85 -4.26
N ASN A 54 37.52 -20.75 -3.48
CA ASN A 54 38.66 -20.06 -2.81
C ASN A 54 38.39 -18.54 -2.82
N GLY A 55 38.53 -17.73 -1.77
CA GLY A 55 39.14 -17.87 -0.45
C GLY A 55 39.86 -16.55 -0.09
N GLY A 56 39.47 -15.90 1.02
CA GLY A 56 40.18 -14.78 1.68
C GLY A 56 39.90 -13.37 1.12
N ILE A 57 39.93 -12.24 1.85
CA ILE A 57 40.55 -11.86 3.11
C ILE A 57 39.77 -10.65 3.71
N LYS A 58 39.31 -10.73 4.97
CA LYS A 58 38.79 -9.57 5.71
C LYS A 58 39.94 -8.76 6.32
N ARG A 59 40.18 -7.53 5.85
CA ARG A 59 41.08 -6.56 6.51
C ARG A 59 40.32 -5.81 7.60
N ARG A 60 40.80 -5.95 8.83
CA ARG A 60 40.32 -5.29 10.06
C ARG A 60 41.04 -3.95 10.19
N TRP A 61 40.32 -2.83 10.11
CA TRP A 61 40.85 -1.52 10.47
C TRP A 61 40.33 -1.14 11.85
N MET A 62 41.23 -1.06 12.83
CA MET A 62 41.00 -0.34 14.08
C MET A 62 41.42 1.12 13.87
N ASN A 63 40.50 2.05 14.15
CA ASN A 63 40.83 3.41 14.57
C ASN A 63 39.68 3.91 15.47
N GLN A 64 40.07 4.43 16.63
CA GLN A 64 39.23 4.99 17.69
C GLN A 64 38.54 6.29 17.23
N ASP A 65 37.43 6.62 17.88
CA ASP A 65 36.57 7.80 17.70
C ASP A 65 35.77 7.90 16.40
N LYS A 66 34.92 6.91 16.15
CA LYS A 66 33.75 7.07 15.27
C LYS A 66 32.49 6.82 16.07
N LYS A 67 31.61 7.83 16.18
CA LYS A 67 30.17 7.58 16.32
C LYS A 67 29.84 6.53 15.26
N VAL A 68 29.48 5.32 15.69
CA VAL A 68 29.02 4.28 14.79
C VAL A 68 27.78 4.86 14.13
N VAL A 69 27.92 5.32 12.89
CA VAL A 69 26.76 5.65 12.05
C VAL A 69 26.11 4.30 11.81
N GLU A 70 25.07 4.03 12.60
CA GLU A 70 24.24 2.85 12.44
C GLU A 70 23.76 2.84 10.99
N LYS A 71 24.09 1.79 10.24
CA LYS A 71 23.67 1.70 8.84
C LYS A 71 22.14 1.72 8.79
N SER A 72 21.59 2.56 7.92
CA SER A 72 20.15 2.62 7.72
C SER A 72 19.61 1.22 7.44
N PRO A 73 18.51 0.78 8.08
CA PRO A 73 17.87 -0.49 7.74
C PRO A 73 17.36 -0.50 6.29
N TYR A 74 17.26 0.67 5.66
CA TYR A 74 16.87 0.87 4.26
C TYR A 74 18.07 0.94 3.29
N ALA A 75 19.30 0.70 3.74
CA ALA A 75 20.48 0.79 2.88
C ALA A 75 20.42 -0.18 1.67
N ASN A 76 19.77 -1.33 1.86
CA ASN A 76 19.69 -2.42 0.88
C ASN A 76 18.25 -2.67 0.37
N VAL A 77 17.42 -1.61 0.25
CA VAL A 77 16.03 -1.70 -0.25
C VAL A 77 15.91 -2.53 -1.53
N GLU A 78 16.89 -2.43 -2.44
CA GLU A 78 16.90 -3.10 -3.74
C GLU A 78 17.13 -4.62 -3.66
N GLU A 79 17.62 -5.11 -2.51
CA GLU A 79 17.84 -6.53 -2.22
C GLU A 79 16.72 -7.14 -1.36
N GLU A 80 15.84 -6.30 -0.79
CA GLU A 80 14.76 -6.77 0.08
C GLU A 80 13.68 -7.51 -0.72
N ARG A 81 13.26 -8.64 -0.16
CA ARG A 81 12.13 -9.43 -0.64
C ARG A 81 11.00 -9.34 0.37
N PRO A 82 9.74 -9.45 -0.08
CA PRO A 82 8.65 -9.60 0.86
C PRO A 82 8.94 -10.81 1.75
N ASP A 83 8.70 -10.65 3.05
CA ASP A 83 8.80 -11.73 4.04
C ASP A 83 8.17 -13.00 3.45
N PRO A 84 8.84 -14.17 3.48
CA PRO A 84 8.30 -15.40 2.90
C PRO A 84 7.02 -15.77 3.64
N ARG A 85 5.87 -15.32 3.11
CA ARG A 85 4.57 -15.58 3.70
C ARG A 85 4.29 -17.07 3.56
N LYS A 86 3.73 -17.66 4.61
CA LYS A 86 3.10 -18.99 4.54
C LYS A 86 2.23 -19.05 3.28
N SER A 87 2.44 -20.06 2.45
CA SER A 87 1.67 -20.28 1.22
C SER A 87 0.32 -20.95 1.51
N LEU A 88 -0.54 -21.08 0.49
CA LEU A 88 -1.74 -21.91 0.57
C LEU A 88 -1.44 -23.34 1.06
N LEU A 89 -0.28 -23.90 0.68
CA LEU A 89 0.22 -25.18 1.20
C LEU A 89 0.33 -25.20 2.74
N HIS A 90 0.94 -24.16 3.35
CA HIS A 90 1.07 -24.09 4.81
C HIS A 90 -0.30 -24.00 5.49
N PHE A 91 -1.24 -23.27 4.89
CA PHE A 91 -2.64 -23.27 5.35
C PHE A 91 -3.22 -24.68 5.34
N LEU A 92 -3.13 -25.40 4.22
CA LEU A 92 -3.68 -26.75 4.09
C LEU A 92 -3.02 -27.76 5.04
N GLU A 93 -1.73 -27.60 5.34
CA GLU A 93 -1.02 -28.41 6.33
C GLU A 93 -1.51 -28.13 7.76
N GLU A 94 -1.60 -26.86 8.16
CA GLU A 94 -2.05 -26.48 9.51
C GLU A 94 -3.51 -26.83 9.76
N VAL A 95 -4.35 -26.73 8.74
CA VAL A 95 -5.77 -27.12 8.80
C VAL A 95 -5.94 -28.55 9.33
N ARG A 96 -5.00 -29.47 9.08
CA ARG A 96 -5.06 -30.85 9.63
C ARG A 96 -5.19 -30.86 11.15
N GLY A 97 -4.50 -29.95 11.84
CA GLY A 97 -4.55 -29.83 13.30
C GLY A 97 -5.91 -29.36 13.83
N PHE A 98 -6.72 -28.71 12.99
CA PHE A 98 -8.02 -28.13 13.34
C PHE A 98 -9.21 -29.01 12.93
N VAL A 99 -8.98 -30.01 12.08
CA VAL A 99 -10.03 -30.95 11.60
C VAL A 99 -10.30 -32.08 12.62
N GLY A 100 -9.37 -32.34 13.54
CA GLY A 100 -9.47 -33.38 14.56
C GLY A 100 -10.14 -32.98 15.87
N GLY A 101 -10.34 -31.68 16.14
CA GLY A 101 -10.86 -31.20 17.42
C GLY A 101 -12.38 -31.32 17.53
N GLU A 102 -12.86 -32.19 18.42
CA GLU A 102 -14.26 -32.15 18.88
C GLU A 102 -14.40 -31.11 20.00
N GLY A 103 -15.51 -30.36 20.02
CA GLY A 103 -15.79 -29.38 21.07
C GLY A 103 -16.52 -28.12 20.59
N PRO A 104 -16.81 -27.18 21.52
CA PRO A 104 -17.47 -25.93 21.18
C PRO A 104 -16.53 -24.94 20.47
N PRO A 105 -17.07 -23.87 19.86
CA PRO A 105 -16.28 -22.78 19.31
C PRO A 105 -15.37 -22.15 20.37
N ARG A 106 -14.14 -21.83 19.98
CA ARG A 106 -13.10 -21.34 20.91
C ARG A 106 -12.14 -20.36 20.25
N TRP A 107 -11.60 -19.45 21.05
CA TRP A 107 -10.53 -18.54 20.64
C TRP A 107 -9.17 -19.23 20.75
N PHE A 108 -8.27 -18.93 19.83
CA PHE A 108 -6.85 -19.24 19.95
C PHE A 108 -6.01 -18.06 19.47
N SER A 109 -4.80 -17.92 20.00
CA SER A 109 -3.82 -16.94 19.52
C SER A 109 -2.79 -17.64 18.63
N PRO A 110 -2.44 -17.11 17.46
CA PRO A 110 -1.39 -17.69 16.63
C PRO A 110 -0.03 -17.62 17.34
N LEU A 111 0.73 -18.72 17.30
CA LEU A 111 2.06 -18.79 17.93
C LEU A 111 3.07 -17.79 17.33
N GLU A 112 2.87 -17.43 16.07
CA GLU A 112 3.73 -16.48 15.34
C GLU A 112 3.48 -15.02 15.72
N SER A 113 2.44 -14.74 16.52
CA SER A 113 2.09 -13.41 17.00
C SER A 113 2.80 -13.03 18.31
N ALA A 114 3.91 -13.70 18.66
CA ALA A 114 4.56 -13.57 19.96
C ALA A 114 5.26 -12.22 20.22
N ALA A 115 5.49 -11.41 19.19
CA ALA A 115 6.16 -10.11 19.29
C ALA A 115 5.13 -8.96 19.40
N GLN A 116 4.46 -8.83 20.55
CA GLN A 116 3.47 -7.78 20.77
C GLN A 116 4.10 -6.51 21.33
N ALA A 117 3.79 -5.36 20.72
CA ALA A 117 4.14 -4.06 21.30
C ALA A 117 3.23 -3.75 22.50
N GLN A 118 3.77 -3.06 23.51
CA GLN A 118 2.98 -2.64 24.66
C GLN A 118 1.85 -1.70 24.22
N GLY A 119 0.61 -1.99 24.62
CA GLY A 119 -0.57 -1.20 24.23
C GLY A 119 -1.12 -1.51 22.84
N SER A 120 -0.75 -2.64 22.23
CA SER A 120 -1.34 -3.11 20.98
C SER A 120 -2.87 -3.28 21.10
N PRO A 121 -3.64 -2.82 20.10
CA PRO A 121 -5.07 -3.09 20.03
C PRO A 121 -5.37 -4.59 19.88
N LEU A 122 -6.57 -4.99 20.31
CA LEU A 122 -7.04 -6.37 20.17
C LEU A 122 -7.64 -6.57 18.77
N LEU A 123 -7.26 -7.65 18.11
CA LEU A 123 -7.83 -8.11 16.84
C LEU A 123 -8.52 -9.45 17.06
N LEU A 124 -9.83 -9.46 16.90
CA LEU A 124 -10.67 -10.65 16.90
C LEU A 124 -10.98 -11.06 15.46
N PHE A 125 -10.39 -12.14 14.99
CA PHE A 125 -10.65 -12.71 13.68
C PHE A 125 -11.83 -13.69 13.74
N ILE A 126 -12.83 -13.47 12.89
CA ILE A 126 -14.06 -14.26 12.78
C ILE A 126 -14.03 -14.95 11.41
N PRO A 127 -13.90 -16.29 11.36
CA PRO A 127 -13.63 -17.01 10.13
C PRO A 127 -14.82 -17.02 9.17
N GLY A 128 -14.52 -17.33 7.92
CA GLY A 128 -15.50 -17.63 6.90
C GLY A 128 -16.14 -19.00 7.07
N ILE A 129 -16.66 -19.52 5.97
CA ILE A 129 -17.40 -20.78 5.95
C ILE A 129 -16.53 -21.98 6.31
N ASP A 130 -15.21 -21.94 6.20
CA ASP A 130 -14.33 -23.02 6.65
C ASP A 130 -14.39 -23.22 8.18
N GLY A 131 -14.51 -22.12 8.94
CA GLY A 131 -14.57 -22.13 10.41
C GLY A 131 -13.23 -22.40 11.10
N THR A 132 -12.12 -22.53 10.37
CA THR A 132 -10.84 -22.95 10.93
C THR A 132 -10.21 -21.89 11.83
N GLY A 133 -10.45 -20.60 11.54
CA GLY A 133 -9.77 -19.48 12.17
C GLY A 133 -8.39 -19.18 11.58
N LEU A 134 -7.98 -19.88 10.52
CA LEU A 134 -6.66 -19.74 9.88
C LEU A 134 -6.65 -18.80 8.66
N GLY A 135 -7.73 -18.06 8.39
CA GLY A 135 -7.82 -17.17 7.23
C GLY A 135 -6.76 -16.04 7.19
N LEU A 136 -6.15 -15.71 8.34
CA LEU A 136 -5.06 -14.73 8.45
C LEU A 136 -3.66 -15.36 8.54
N ILE A 137 -3.52 -16.68 8.32
CA ILE A 137 -2.27 -17.42 8.54
C ILE A 137 -1.05 -16.82 7.82
N ARG A 138 -1.25 -16.27 6.62
CA ARG A 138 -0.19 -15.66 5.81
C ARG A 138 0.32 -14.34 6.38
N GLN A 139 -0.43 -13.77 7.31
CA GLN A 139 -0.32 -12.39 7.77
C GLN A 139 -0.11 -12.32 9.29
N HIS A 140 -0.25 -13.43 10.02
CA HIS A 140 -0.14 -13.49 11.49
C HIS A 140 1.13 -12.83 12.03
N LYS A 141 2.31 -13.11 11.43
CA LYS A 141 3.58 -12.51 11.85
C LYS A 141 3.53 -10.99 11.81
N LYS A 142 3.21 -10.41 10.65
CA LYS A 142 3.14 -8.94 10.46
C LYS A 142 2.03 -8.29 11.28
N LEU A 143 0.87 -8.93 11.36
CA LEU A 143 -0.23 -8.43 12.17
C LEU A 143 0.11 -8.49 13.66
N GLY A 144 0.85 -9.51 14.11
CA GLY A 144 1.24 -9.71 15.51
C GLY A 144 2.18 -8.62 16.03
N GLU A 145 2.94 -7.98 15.15
CA GLU A 145 3.74 -6.78 15.49
C GLU A 145 2.86 -5.57 15.85
N LEU A 146 1.60 -5.57 15.41
CA LEU A 146 0.67 -4.44 15.59
C LEU A 146 -0.47 -4.76 16.56
N PHE A 147 -0.93 -6.01 16.61
CA PHE A 147 -2.15 -6.43 17.29
C PHE A 147 -1.91 -7.58 18.26
N ASP A 148 -2.71 -7.63 19.32
CA ASP A 148 -3.00 -8.85 20.04
C ASP A 148 -4.06 -9.64 19.25
N ILE A 149 -3.71 -10.81 18.70
CA ILE A 149 -4.55 -11.52 17.72
C ILE A 149 -5.19 -12.75 18.32
N TRP A 150 -6.52 -12.78 18.32
CA TRP A 150 -7.31 -13.95 18.68
C TRP A 150 -8.17 -14.37 17.50
N CYS A 151 -8.04 -15.62 17.08
CA CYS A 151 -8.79 -16.20 15.98
C CYS A 151 -9.87 -17.13 16.53
N LEU A 152 -11.11 -16.95 16.06
CA LEU A 152 -12.21 -17.85 16.40
C LEU A 152 -12.10 -19.12 15.56
N HIS A 153 -12.07 -20.26 16.23
CA HIS A 153 -12.20 -21.57 15.62
C HIS A 153 -13.60 -22.13 15.90
N ILE A 154 -14.31 -22.51 14.84
CA ILE A 154 -15.60 -23.17 14.84
C ILE A 154 -15.39 -24.58 14.26
N PRO A 155 -15.34 -25.63 15.11
CA PRO A 155 -15.11 -26.99 14.65
C PRO A 155 -16.11 -27.43 13.57
N ALA A 156 -15.66 -28.22 12.60
CA ALA A 156 -16.50 -28.58 11.43
C ALA A 156 -17.83 -29.27 11.80
N ARG A 157 -17.83 -30.07 12.88
CA ARG A 157 -19.03 -30.76 13.39
C ARG A 157 -19.85 -29.93 14.37
N ASP A 158 -19.35 -28.76 14.78
CA ASP A 158 -20.11 -27.85 15.63
C ASP A 158 -21.36 -27.35 14.89
N ARG A 159 -22.44 -27.17 15.64
CA ARG A 159 -23.73 -26.72 15.11
C ARG A 159 -24.25 -25.48 15.84
N THR A 160 -23.36 -24.73 16.52
CA THR A 160 -23.70 -23.52 17.27
C THR A 160 -24.34 -22.50 16.35
N SER A 161 -25.57 -22.09 16.66
CA SER A 161 -26.34 -21.18 15.81
C SER A 161 -25.60 -19.84 15.61
N ALA A 162 -25.87 -19.14 14.51
CA ALA A 162 -25.34 -17.79 14.27
C ALA A 162 -25.59 -16.85 15.46
N LYS A 163 -26.79 -16.93 16.06
CA LYS A 163 -27.18 -16.15 17.24
C LYS A 163 -26.30 -16.45 18.46
N ASP A 164 -25.94 -17.72 18.67
CA ASP A 164 -25.12 -18.10 19.82
C ASP A 164 -23.64 -17.82 19.58
N LEU A 165 -23.16 -17.91 18.33
CA LEU A 165 -21.83 -17.40 17.94
C LEU A 165 -21.72 -15.89 18.20
N VAL A 166 -22.74 -15.11 17.84
CA VAL A 166 -22.78 -13.67 18.15
C VAL A 166 -22.71 -13.41 19.65
N LYS A 167 -23.42 -14.18 20.47
CA LYS A 167 -23.33 -14.06 21.94
C LYS A 167 -21.94 -14.39 22.47
N LEU A 168 -21.27 -15.41 21.91
CA LEU A 168 -19.92 -15.79 22.29
C LEU A 168 -18.92 -14.67 21.98
N ILE A 169 -18.99 -14.10 20.77
CA ILE A 169 -18.14 -12.97 20.36
C ILE A 169 -18.45 -11.74 21.22
N GLU A 170 -19.74 -11.42 21.43
CA GLU A 170 -20.20 -10.31 22.28
C GLU A 170 -19.72 -10.45 23.73
N LYS A 171 -19.74 -11.66 24.29
CA LYS A 171 -19.21 -11.92 25.64
C LYS A 171 -17.72 -11.61 25.74
N THR A 172 -16.95 -12.05 24.74
CA THR A 172 -15.50 -11.81 24.66
C THR A 172 -15.22 -10.31 24.57
N LEU A 173 -15.89 -9.64 23.64
CA LEU A 173 -15.78 -8.20 23.42
C LEU A 173 -16.12 -7.38 24.66
N LYS A 174 -17.19 -7.71 25.38
CA LYS A 174 -17.58 -7.01 26.63
C LYS A 174 -16.57 -7.24 27.76
N SER A 175 -16.02 -8.45 27.87
CA SER A 175 -14.98 -8.76 28.84
C SER A 175 -13.72 -7.93 28.59
N GLU A 176 -13.24 -7.93 27.35
CA GLU A 176 -12.02 -7.21 26.97
C GLU A 176 -12.20 -5.69 27.08
N ASN A 177 -13.34 -5.16 26.70
CA ASN A 177 -13.65 -3.73 26.88
C ASN A 177 -13.80 -3.35 28.37
N CYS A 178 -14.26 -4.25 29.24
CA CYS A 178 -14.32 -3.99 30.68
C CYS A 178 -12.93 -3.91 31.30
N LEU A 179 -12.00 -4.76 30.83
CA LEU A 179 -10.62 -4.78 31.31
C LEU A 179 -9.79 -3.62 30.75
N PHE A 180 -10.04 -3.25 29.48
CA PHE A 180 -9.27 -2.25 28.74
C PHE A 180 -10.21 -1.29 27.97
N PRO A 181 -10.93 -0.38 28.65
CA PRO A 181 -11.99 0.44 28.05
C PRO A 181 -11.52 1.45 27.00
N ASP A 182 -10.24 1.82 27.01
CA ASP A 182 -9.66 2.75 26.03
C ASP A 182 -8.86 2.03 24.93
N ARG A 183 -8.79 0.69 24.95
CA ARG A 183 -8.13 -0.12 23.92
C ARG A 183 -9.15 -0.44 22.82
N PRO A 184 -8.93 -0.01 21.57
CA PRO A 184 -9.85 -0.34 20.49
C PRO A 184 -9.81 -1.84 20.18
N ILE A 185 -10.96 -2.37 19.77
CA ILE A 185 -11.14 -3.77 19.38
C ILE A 185 -11.47 -3.83 17.89
N TYR A 186 -10.63 -4.52 17.13
CA TYR A 186 -10.80 -4.77 15.72
C TYR A 186 -11.54 -6.08 15.51
N LEU A 187 -12.69 -6.04 14.82
CA LEU A 187 -13.37 -7.23 14.36
C LEU A 187 -13.03 -7.45 12.88
N VAL A 188 -12.28 -8.51 12.60
CA VAL A 188 -11.92 -8.91 11.23
C VAL A 188 -12.78 -10.09 10.84
N GLY A 189 -13.79 -9.84 10.01
CA GLY A 189 -14.71 -10.87 9.57
C GLY A 189 -14.50 -11.23 8.10
N GLU A 190 -14.43 -12.53 7.81
CA GLU A 190 -14.38 -13.06 6.45
C GLU A 190 -15.73 -13.66 6.07
N SER A 191 -16.30 -13.31 4.91
CA SER A 191 -17.52 -13.92 4.38
C SER A 191 -18.68 -13.89 5.40
N VAL A 192 -19.16 -15.05 5.88
CA VAL A 192 -20.17 -15.16 6.94
C VAL A 192 -19.70 -14.51 8.25
N GLY A 193 -18.41 -14.59 8.57
CA GLY A 193 -17.81 -13.94 9.74
C GLY A 193 -17.93 -12.42 9.70
N ALA A 194 -17.94 -11.82 8.51
CA ALA A 194 -18.22 -10.40 8.34
C ALA A 194 -19.67 -10.03 8.72
N CYS A 195 -20.64 -10.89 8.40
CA CYS A 195 -22.03 -10.71 8.82
C CYS A 195 -22.16 -10.78 10.35
N LEU A 196 -21.50 -11.76 10.98
CA LEU A 196 -21.47 -11.90 12.43
C LEU A 196 -20.82 -10.68 13.09
N ALA A 197 -19.71 -10.18 12.53
CA ALA A 197 -19.03 -8.96 12.99
C ALA A 197 -19.96 -7.73 12.94
N LEU A 198 -20.70 -7.56 11.85
CA LEU A 198 -21.69 -6.48 11.69
C LEU A 198 -22.80 -6.56 12.73
N GLU A 199 -23.33 -7.76 13.00
CA GLU A 199 -24.34 -7.94 14.03
C GLU A 199 -23.79 -7.61 15.42
N VAL A 200 -22.61 -8.14 15.77
CA VAL A 200 -21.95 -7.87 17.06
C VAL A 200 -21.75 -6.37 17.25
N ALA A 201 -21.26 -5.67 16.23
CA ALA A 201 -21.06 -4.22 16.28
C ALA A 201 -22.37 -3.45 16.44
N GLY A 202 -23.42 -3.84 15.72
CA GLY A 202 -24.74 -3.21 15.83
C GLY A 202 -25.40 -3.44 17.20
N ARG A 203 -25.05 -4.51 17.91
CA ARG A 203 -25.49 -4.78 19.30
C ARG A 203 -24.70 -4.00 20.35
N ASN A 204 -23.50 -3.53 20.01
CA ASN A 204 -22.56 -2.89 20.93
C ASN A 204 -22.10 -1.51 20.43
N PRO A 205 -23.01 -0.57 20.15
CA PRO A 205 -22.67 0.71 19.52
C PRO A 205 -21.80 1.65 20.38
N ASN A 206 -21.69 1.38 21.68
CA ASN A 206 -20.95 2.21 22.63
C ASN A 206 -19.51 1.70 22.89
N ILE A 207 -19.15 0.55 22.33
CA ILE A 207 -17.80 -0.01 22.45
C ILE A 207 -16.98 0.49 21.26
N ASP A 208 -15.72 0.83 21.53
CA ASP A 208 -14.82 1.36 20.51
C ASP A 208 -14.35 0.25 19.56
N LEU A 209 -15.10 0.06 18.47
CA LEU A 209 -14.89 -0.98 17.48
C LEU A 209 -14.40 -0.42 16.14
N ALA A 210 -13.54 -1.18 15.48
CA ALA A 210 -13.16 -1.00 14.08
C ALA A 210 -13.45 -2.30 13.30
N LEU A 211 -14.14 -2.19 12.16
CA LEU A 211 -14.54 -3.35 11.36
C LEU A 211 -13.66 -3.51 10.13
N ILE A 212 -13.13 -4.71 9.92
CA ILE A 212 -12.48 -5.11 8.66
C ILE A 212 -13.30 -6.26 8.09
N LEU A 213 -13.96 -6.02 6.97
CA LEU A 213 -14.94 -6.93 6.37
C LEU A 213 -14.38 -7.44 5.04
N ALA A 214 -13.85 -8.65 5.03
CA ALA A 214 -13.36 -9.30 3.82
C ALA A 214 -14.50 -10.08 3.16
N ASN A 215 -14.81 -9.74 1.91
CA ASN A 215 -15.90 -10.31 1.11
C ASN A 215 -17.20 -10.49 1.91
N PRO A 216 -17.75 -9.43 2.55
CA PRO A 216 -18.92 -9.58 3.39
C PRO A 216 -20.09 -10.15 2.58
N ALA A 217 -20.65 -11.27 3.04
CA ALA A 217 -21.79 -11.86 2.37
C ALA A 217 -23.01 -10.95 2.56
N THR A 218 -23.47 -10.31 1.49
CA THR A 218 -24.66 -9.44 1.54
C THR A 218 -25.91 -10.11 0.99
N HIS A 219 -25.70 -11.16 0.20
CA HIS A 219 -26.75 -11.91 -0.49
C HIS A 219 -26.30 -13.35 -0.72
N VAL A 220 -27.26 -14.28 -0.78
CA VAL A 220 -27.02 -15.64 -1.29
C VAL A 220 -27.72 -15.73 -2.62
N ASN A 221 -26.97 -15.91 -3.71
CA ASN A 221 -27.58 -16.00 -5.04
C ASN A 221 -28.56 -17.19 -5.10
N ASN A 222 -29.86 -16.91 -5.25
CA ASN A 222 -30.90 -17.94 -5.30
C ASN A 222 -30.74 -18.87 -6.52
N LEU A 223 -30.16 -18.37 -7.62
CA LEU A 223 -29.87 -19.16 -8.82
C LEU A 223 -28.76 -20.20 -8.61
N LEU A 224 -27.84 -19.99 -7.65
CA LEU A 224 -26.76 -20.93 -7.33
C LEU A 224 -27.10 -21.78 -6.09
N SER A 225 -27.74 -21.21 -5.07
CA SER A 225 -28.03 -21.90 -3.79
C SER A 225 -29.22 -22.87 -3.84
N GLN A 226 -30.24 -22.63 -4.69
CA GLN A 226 -31.36 -23.56 -4.86
C GLN A 226 -30.93 -24.85 -5.58
N PRO A 227 -30.17 -24.80 -6.69
CA PRO A 227 -29.57 -25.99 -7.28
C PRO A 227 -28.58 -26.66 -6.34
N LEU A 228 -27.69 -25.92 -5.66
CA LEU A 228 -26.69 -26.52 -4.78
C LEU A 228 -27.31 -27.23 -3.57
N SER A 229 -28.33 -26.65 -2.91
CA SER A 229 -29.03 -27.30 -1.81
C SER A 229 -29.84 -28.51 -2.26
N ARG A 230 -30.50 -28.45 -3.42
CA ARG A 230 -31.21 -29.60 -4.01
C ARG A 230 -30.27 -30.70 -4.49
N MET A 231 -29.13 -30.35 -5.11
CA MET A 231 -28.09 -31.28 -5.53
C MET A 231 -27.42 -31.93 -4.32
N LEU A 232 -27.03 -31.14 -3.31
CA LEU A 232 -26.49 -31.65 -2.04
C LEU A 232 -27.46 -32.66 -1.42
N ASN A 233 -28.76 -32.38 -1.39
CA ASN A 233 -29.77 -33.30 -0.85
C ASN A 233 -29.91 -34.62 -1.64
N VAL A 234 -29.52 -34.65 -2.93
CA VAL A 234 -29.71 -35.78 -3.85
C VAL A 234 -28.41 -36.57 -4.13
N LEU A 235 -27.23 -35.97 -3.95
CA LEU A 235 -25.94 -36.64 -4.18
C LEU A 235 -25.57 -37.66 -3.06
N PRO A 236 -24.93 -38.80 -3.41
CA PRO A 236 -24.23 -39.65 -2.43
C PRO A 236 -23.05 -38.90 -1.79
N ASP A 237 -22.52 -39.39 -0.67
CA ASP A 237 -21.53 -38.71 0.20
C ASP A 237 -20.16 -38.37 -0.47
N GLU A 238 -20.02 -38.54 -1.78
CA GLU A 238 -18.82 -38.23 -2.54
C GLU A 238 -18.83 -36.76 -3.00
N ILE A 239 -18.12 -35.94 -2.22
CA ILE A 239 -17.98 -34.47 -2.29
C ILE A 239 -17.03 -33.88 -3.38
N PRO A 240 -16.17 -34.62 -4.13
CA PRO A 240 -15.15 -34.01 -5.00
C PRO A 240 -15.69 -32.98 -6.01
N THR A 241 -16.82 -33.24 -6.65
CA THR A 241 -17.42 -32.37 -7.69
C THR A 241 -18.01 -31.06 -7.15
N LEU A 242 -18.35 -30.99 -5.86
CA LEU A 242 -18.93 -29.78 -5.26
C LEU A 242 -17.87 -28.81 -4.73
N LEU A 243 -16.74 -29.35 -4.23
CA LEU A 243 -15.54 -28.55 -3.96
C LEU A 243 -15.02 -27.94 -5.25
N GLU A 244 -15.16 -28.67 -6.35
CA GLU A 244 -14.87 -28.20 -7.69
C GLU A 244 -15.71 -26.94 -8.04
N ASP A 245 -17.03 -26.99 -7.96
CA ASP A 245 -17.88 -25.83 -8.30
C ASP A 245 -17.82 -24.65 -7.29
N ILE A 246 -17.64 -24.91 -5.99
CA ILE A 246 -17.58 -23.87 -4.94
C ILE A 246 -16.25 -23.11 -4.98
N PHE A 247 -15.14 -23.80 -5.27
CA PHE A 247 -13.80 -23.22 -5.33
C PHE A 247 -13.38 -22.84 -6.76
N GLY A 248 -14.21 -23.12 -7.78
CA GLY A 248 -14.00 -22.72 -9.17
C GLY A 248 -13.17 -23.69 -10.03
N PHE A 249 -13.00 -24.94 -9.61
CA PHE A 249 -12.42 -26.01 -10.43
C PHE A 249 -13.53 -26.71 -11.21
N LYS A 250 -13.58 -26.66 -12.53
CA LYS A 250 -14.59 -27.44 -13.30
C LYS A 250 -14.06 -28.81 -13.68
N GLN A 251 -14.80 -29.89 -13.40
CA GLN A 251 -14.62 -31.18 -14.07
C GLN A 251 -14.94 -31.03 -15.57
N GLY A 252 -13.96 -31.35 -16.41
CA GLY A 252 -13.95 -31.02 -17.84
C GLY A 252 -13.09 -29.81 -18.21
N GLY A 253 -12.48 -29.15 -17.22
CA GLY A 253 -11.45 -28.13 -17.39
C GLY A 253 -10.03 -28.67 -17.15
N PRO A 254 -9.04 -27.79 -16.89
CA PRO A 254 -7.60 -28.01 -17.08
C PRO A 254 -6.95 -29.19 -16.33
N LEU A 255 -7.67 -29.95 -15.50
CA LEU A 255 -7.18 -31.21 -14.91
C LEU A 255 -7.15 -32.37 -15.93
N THR A 256 -8.16 -32.51 -16.78
CA THR A 256 -8.17 -33.54 -17.83
C THR A 256 -7.26 -33.15 -19.00
N GLU A 257 -7.23 -31.87 -19.36
CA GLU A 257 -6.25 -31.30 -20.30
C GLU A 257 -4.83 -31.28 -19.72
N MET A 258 -4.63 -31.16 -18.39
CA MET A 258 -3.32 -31.35 -17.76
C MET A 258 -2.85 -32.79 -17.88
N LEU A 259 -3.74 -33.77 -17.62
CA LEU A 259 -3.42 -35.19 -17.76
C LEU A 259 -3.07 -35.56 -19.21
N GLU A 260 -3.70 -34.92 -20.21
CA GLU A 260 -3.27 -35.02 -21.61
C GLU A 260 -2.02 -34.17 -21.94
N ALA A 261 -1.81 -33.02 -21.29
CA ALA A 261 -0.62 -32.16 -21.45
C ALA A 261 0.64 -32.73 -20.77
N PHE A 262 0.50 -33.66 -19.81
CA PHE A 262 1.61 -34.49 -19.35
C PHE A 262 2.20 -35.36 -20.48
N SER A 263 1.49 -35.48 -21.62
CA SER A 263 1.97 -36.16 -22.83
C SER A 263 2.64 -35.22 -23.84
N ASN A 264 2.54 -33.89 -23.69
CA ASN A 264 3.06 -32.93 -24.67
C ASN A 264 3.66 -31.68 -24.00
N GLU A 265 4.98 -31.56 -24.12
CA GLU A 265 5.92 -30.75 -23.33
C GLU A 265 5.82 -29.21 -23.50
N PHE A 266 4.66 -28.65 -23.92
CA PHE A 266 4.68 -27.33 -24.56
C PHE A 266 3.48 -26.39 -24.30
N ALA A 267 2.68 -26.64 -23.26
CA ALA A 267 1.54 -25.80 -22.87
C ALA A 267 1.52 -25.50 -21.36
N VAL A 268 2.37 -24.58 -20.87
CA VAL A 268 2.43 -24.16 -19.45
C VAL A 268 2.22 -22.64 -19.27
N HIS A 269 1.57 -21.96 -20.22
CA HIS A 269 1.43 -20.49 -20.17
C HIS A 269 -0.01 -19.96 -20.10
N GLN A 270 -1.00 -20.80 -19.77
CA GLN A 270 -2.40 -20.36 -19.70
C GLN A 270 -3.22 -20.93 -18.54
N ILE A 271 -2.61 -21.10 -17.36
CA ILE A 271 -3.36 -21.36 -16.12
C ILE A 271 -2.92 -20.32 -15.09
N GLY A 272 -3.80 -19.36 -14.82
CA GLY A 272 -3.53 -18.31 -13.85
C GLY A 272 -3.52 -18.85 -12.42
N GLY A 273 -2.39 -18.66 -11.73
CA GLY A 273 -2.35 -18.50 -10.28
C GLY A 273 -2.13 -19.72 -9.39
N MET A 274 -2.14 -20.95 -9.91
CA MET A 274 -1.97 -22.14 -9.08
C MET A 274 -0.73 -22.95 -9.52
N MET A 275 0.28 -23.06 -8.65
CA MET A 275 1.46 -23.88 -8.95
C MET A 275 1.11 -25.37 -8.84
N LEU A 276 1.80 -26.23 -9.60
CA LEU A 276 1.67 -27.70 -9.49
C LEU A 276 1.77 -28.20 -8.03
N ARG A 277 2.58 -27.54 -7.22
CA ARG A 277 2.77 -27.84 -5.80
C ARG A 277 1.51 -27.60 -4.97
N ASP A 278 0.73 -26.57 -5.29
CA ASP A 278 -0.54 -26.25 -4.61
C ASP A 278 -1.64 -27.25 -5.01
N LEU A 279 -1.61 -27.77 -6.24
CA LEU A 279 -2.50 -28.86 -6.67
C LEU A 279 -2.21 -30.17 -5.93
N PHE A 280 -0.92 -30.53 -5.79
CA PHE A 280 -0.53 -31.67 -4.96
C PHE A 280 -0.86 -31.46 -3.47
N ALA A 281 -0.78 -30.22 -2.98
CA ALA A 281 -1.19 -29.88 -1.63
C ALA A 281 -2.68 -30.11 -1.41
N VAL A 282 -3.53 -29.63 -2.33
CA VAL A 282 -4.99 -29.82 -2.26
C VAL A 282 -5.35 -31.30 -2.31
N SER A 283 -4.74 -32.08 -3.23
CA SER A 283 -4.99 -33.52 -3.32
C SER A 283 -4.54 -34.28 -2.07
N ALA A 284 -3.35 -33.96 -1.53
CA ALA A 284 -2.85 -34.55 -0.29
C ALA A 284 -3.67 -34.16 0.95
N ASN A 285 -4.47 -33.10 0.87
CA ASN A 285 -5.32 -32.59 1.96
C ASN A 285 -6.83 -32.80 1.71
N LEU A 286 -7.21 -33.52 0.65
CA LEU A 286 -8.59 -33.71 0.24
C LEU A 286 -9.45 -34.33 1.37
N HIS A 287 -8.89 -35.25 2.14
CA HIS A 287 -9.56 -35.86 3.29
C HIS A 287 -9.85 -34.85 4.43
N SER A 288 -8.98 -33.86 4.64
CA SER A 288 -9.21 -32.81 5.63
C SER A 288 -10.27 -31.82 5.14
N LEU A 289 -10.22 -31.46 3.87
CA LEU A 289 -11.19 -30.57 3.23
C LEU A 289 -12.58 -31.22 3.16
N SER A 290 -12.69 -32.51 2.85
CA SER A 290 -13.96 -33.24 2.83
C SER A 290 -14.61 -33.34 4.22
N ARG A 291 -13.81 -33.32 5.30
CA ARG A 291 -14.33 -33.24 6.67
C ARG A 291 -14.84 -31.84 7.04
N ILE A 292 -14.19 -30.78 6.58
CA ILE A 292 -14.62 -29.38 6.82
C ILE A 292 -15.89 -29.04 6.04
N PHE A 293 -15.98 -29.59 4.83
CA PHE A 293 -17.04 -29.34 3.87
C PHE A 293 -17.85 -30.61 3.62
N SER A 294 -18.11 -31.42 4.66
CA SER A 294 -19.03 -32.54 4.54
C SER A 294 -20.42 -32.04 4.10
N LYS A 295 -21.20 -32.86 3.40
CA LYS A 295 -22.55 -32.49 2.91
C LYS A 295 -23.42 -31.85 4.01
N ASP A 296 -23.55 -32.52 5.14
CA ASP A 296 -24.34 -32.02 6.29
C ASP A 296 -23.76 -30.72 6.86
N THR A 297 -22.44 -30.59 6.86
CA THR A 297 -21.74 -29.41 7.37
C THR A 297 -21.94 -28.21 6.43
N LEU A 298 -21.87 -28.43 5.12
CA LEU A 298 -22.15 -27.40 4.12
C LEU A 298 -23.60 -26.92 4.20
N LEU A 299 -24.57 -27.84 4.26
CA LEU A 299 -25.98 -27.50 4.41
C LEU A 299 -26.22 -26.66 5.66
N TRP A 300 -25.66 -27.09 6.79
CA TRP A 300 -25.77 -26.33 8.03
C TRP A 300 -25.10 -24.95 7.95
N LYS A 301 -23.91 -24.85 7.35
CA LYS A 301 -23.19 -23.59 7.17
C LYS A 301 -23.92 -22.63 6.24
N LEU A 302 -24.62 -23.14 5.22
CA LEU A 302 -25.47 -22.32 4.35
C LEU A 302 -26.69 -21.76 5.09
N GLU A 303 -27.32 -22.54 5.97
CA GLU A 303 -28.41 -22.03 6.83
C GLU A 303 -27.89 -21.01 7.86
N MET A 304 -26.72 -21.26 8.45
CA MET A 304 -26.03 -20.29 9.30
C MET A 304 -25.76 -18.98 8.54
N LEU A 305 -25.27 -19.07 7.30
CA LEU A 305 -25.02 -17.90 6.45
C LEU A 305 -26.30 -17.10 6.18
N LYS A 306 -27.41 -17.76 5.80
CA LYS A 306 -28.70 -17.08 5.59
C LYS A 306 -29.17 -16.36 6.86
N SER A 307 -29.05 -17.01 8.01
CA SER A 307 -29.38 -16.44 9.32
C SER A 307 -28.51 -15.22 9.63
N ALA A 308 -27.19 -15.33 9.44
CA ALA A 308 -26.24 -14.24 9.68
C ALA A 308 -26.49 -13.03 8.76
N ILE A 309 -26.78 -13.24 7.47
CA ILE A 309 -27.10 -12.18 6.51
C ILE A 309 -28.37 -11.44 6.94
N SER A 310 -29.43 -12.16 7.27
CA SER A 310 -30.70 -11.58 7.72
C SER A 310 -30.50 -10.74 8.98
N SER A 311 -29.73 -11.27 9.93
CA SER A 311 -29.47 -10.58 11.20
C SER A 311 -28.61 -9.33 11.02
N ALA A 312 -27.53 -9.41 10.23
CA ALA A 312 -26.68 -8.27 9.89
C ALA A 312 -27.47 -7.14 9.22
N LYS A 313 -28.35 -7.47 8.26
CA LYS A 313 -29.25 -6.50 7.60
C LYS A 313 -30.15 -5.79 8.61
N SER A 314 -30.67 -6.50 9.61
CA SER A 314 -31.56 -5.91 10.63
C SER A 314 -30.84 -4.95 11.60
N LYS A 315 -29.52 -5.09 11.77
CA LYS A 315 -28.73 -4.33 12.74
C LYS A 315 -27.82 -3.28 12.12
N ILE A 316 -27.75 -3.21 10.79
CA ILE A 316 -26.81 -2.34 10.07
C ILE A 316 -26.90 -0.86 10.50
N TYR A 317 -28.10 -0.34 10.71
CA TYR A 317 -28.32 1.06 11.10
C TYR A 317 -27.88 1.39 12.54
N ALA A 318 -27.67 0.37 13.37
CA ALA A 318 -27.17 0.53 14.73
C ALA A 318 -25.63 0.54 14.78
N VAL A 319 -24.94 0.12 13.72
CA VAL A 319 -23.47 0.09 13.67
C VAL A 319 -22.91 1.51 13.72
N ARG A 320 -22.06 1.77 14.71
CA ARG A 320 -21.34 3.06 14.88
C ARG A 320 -19.85 2.97 14.56
N ALA A 321 -19.33 1.75 14.39
CA ALA A 321 -17.94 1.46 14.11
C ALA A 321 -17.54 1.94 12.70
N GLU A 322 -16.35 2.53 12.57
CA GLU A 322 -15.73 2.72 11.26
C GLU A 322 -15.42 1.37 10.61
N SER A 323 -15.45 1.33 9.28
CA SER A 323 -15.42 0.07 8.53
C SER A 323 -14.49 0.14 7.33
N LEU A 324 -13.74 -0.93 7.11
CA LEU A 324 -12.92 -1.19 5.93
C LEU A 324 -13.45 -2.45 5.25
N ILE A 325 -14.06 -2.30 4.08
CA ILE A 325 -14.55 -3.40 3.25
C ILE A 325 -13.49 -3.75 2.21
N LEU A 326 -13.10 -5.02 2.18
CA LEU A 326 -12.15 -5.58 1.21
C LEU A 326 -12.91 -6.54 0.29
N LEU A 327 -12.87 -6.28 -1.02
CA LEU A 327 -13.62 -7.02 -2.02
C LEU A 327 -12.69 -7.70 -3.02
N SER A 328 -12.91 -9.00 -3.20
CA SER A 328 -12.34 -9.77 -4.28
C SER A 328 -13.03 -9.47 -5.61
N GLY A 329 -12.24 -9.39 -6.68
CA GLY A 329 -12.72 -9.11 -8.02
C GLY A 329 -13.40 -10.28 -8.72
N ARG A 330 -13.14 -11.52 -8.28
CA ARG A 330 -13.66 -12.76 -8.92
C ARG A 330 -14.69 -13.50 -8.08
N ASP A 331 -15.07 -13.00 -6.92
CA ASP A 331 -16.14 -13.58 -6.11
C ASP A 331 -17.52 -13.19 -6.68
N ASN A 332 -18.06 -14.06 -7.53
CA ASN A 332 -19.42 -13.94 -8.09
C ASN A 332 -20.48 -14.68 -7.25
N TRP A 333 -20.08 -15.30 -6.14
CA TRP A 333 -20.96 -16.16 -5.35
C TRP A 333 -21.68 -15.38 -4.24
N LEU A 334 -20.93 -14.59 -3.47
CA LEU A 334 -21.43 -13.92 -2.26
C LEU A 334 -21.56 -12.40 -2.41
N LEU A 335 -20.87 -11.83 -3.40
CA LEU A 335 -20.84 -10.38 -3.59
C LEU A 335 -21.92 -9.92 -4.57
N ASN A 336 -22.73 -8.98 -4.12
CA ASN A 336 -23.58 -8.16 -4.98
C ASN A 336 -23.12 -6.70 -4.85
N MET A 337 -22.60 -6.11 -5.92
CA MET A 337 -22.01 -4.76 -5.88
C MET A 337 -23.03 -3.67 -5.49
N GLU A 338 -24.31 -3.83 -5.82
CA GLU A 338 -25.35 -2.89 -5.42
C GLU A 338 -25.59 -2.94 -3.91
N ASP A 339 -25.65 -4.14 -3.33
CA ASP A 339 -25.75 -4.33 -1.89
C ASP A 339 -24.51 -3.82 -1.16
N ILE A 340 -23.31 -4.03 -1.70
CA ILE A 340 -22.06 -3.50 -1.14
C ILE A 340 -22.07 -1.97 -1.17
N ASN A 341 -22.51 -1.35 -2.27
CA ASN A 341 -22.65 0.10 -2.37
C ASN A 341 -23.69 0.64 -1.37
N ARG A 342 -24.78 -0.09 -1.12
CA ARG A 342 -25.75 0.29 -0.08
C ARG A 342 -25.17 0.14 1.31
N LEU A 343 -24.44 -0.95 1.56
CA LEU A 343 -23.77 -1.24 2.83
C LEU A 343 -22.78 -0.13 3.18
N SER A 344 -21.90 0.21 2.25
CA SER A 344 -20.86 1.22 2.43
C SER A 344 -21.42 2.64 2.62
N ARG A 345 -22.58 2.95 2.02
CA ARG A 345 -23.29 4.22 2.26
C ARG A 345 -24.01 4.28 3.60
N THR A 346 -24.32 3.13 4.18
CA THR A 346 -25.03 3.04 5.47
C THR A 346 -24.06 3.08 6.65
N LEU A 347 -22.88 2.46 6.49
CA LEU A 347 -21.86 2.39 7.54
C LEU A 347 -21.12 3.74 7.69
N PRO A 348 -20.84 4.18 8.93
CA PRO A 348 -20.10 5.42 9.15
C PRO A 348 -18.63 5.26 8.74
N ASN A 349 -18.06 6.28 8.10
CA ASN A 349 -16.65 6.33 7.68
C ASN A 349 -16.16 5.05 6.96
N CYS A 350 -17.00 4.49 6.09
CA CYS A 350 -16.71 3.24 5.41
C CYS A 350 -15.71 3.45 4.25
N ILE A 351 -14.60 2.71 4.28
CA ILE A 351 -13.62 2.61 3.20
C ILE A 351 -13.89 1.33 2.42
N VAL A 352 -13.86 1.39 1.09
CA VAL A 352 -13.99 0.20 0.24
C VAL A 352 -12.74 0.04 -0.62
N ARG A 353 -12.13 -1.15 -0.59
CA ARG A 353 -11.01 -1.55 -1.45
C ARG A 353 -11.42 -2.73 -2.31
N LYS A 354 -11.18 -2.63 -3.61
CA LYS A 354 -11.51 -3.68 -4.59
C LYS A 354 -10.23 -4.21 -5.23
N PHE A 355 -10.08 -5.53 -5.26
CA PHE A 355 -8.92 -6.24 -5.78
C PHE A 355 -9.31 -7.04 -7.02
N ASN A 356 -9.26 -6.42 -8.20
CA ASN A 356 -9.87 -6.93 -9.43
C ASN A 356 -9.37 -8.32 -9.89
N ASP A 357 -8.14 -8.71 -9.54
CA ASP A 357 -7.49 -9.94 -10.03
C ASP A 357 -7.41 -11.08 -9.00
N THR A 358 -8.03 -10.92 -7.82
CA THR A 358 -7.95 -11.87 -6.70
C THR A 358 -9.05 -12.94 -6.73
N GLY A 359 -8.78 -14.11 -6.15
CA GLY A 359 -9.74 -15.19 -5.94
C GLY A 359 -10.66 -14.97 -4.72
N PRO A 360 -11.58 -15.89 -4.43
CA PRO A 360 -12.58 -15.73 -3.37
C PRO A 360 -12.00 -15.72 -1.95
N PHE A 361 -10.79 -16.26 -1.74
CA PHE A 361 -10.08 -16.29 -0.46
C PHE A 361 -9.11 -15.12 -0.31
N LEU A 362 -9.66 -13.90 -0.32
CA LEU A 362 -8.89 -12.66 -0.42
C LEU A 362 -7.73 -12.56 0.58
N LEU A 363 -7.93 -12.98 1.83
CA LEU A 363 -6.93 -12.89 2.90
C LEU A 363 -5.78 -13.92 2.78
N LEU A 364 -5.92 -14.89 1.88
CA LEU A 364 -4.93 -15.92 1.58
C LEU A 364 -4.19 -15.67 0.25
N GLU A 365 -4.54 -14.63 -0.51
CA GLU A 365 -3.88 -14.32 -1.79
C GLU A 365 -2.45 -13.77 -1.59
N ASP A 366 -1.56 -14.04 -2.54
CA ASP A 366 -0.16 -13.58 -2.50
C ASP A 366 -0.05 -12.04 -2.52
N ASP A 367 -0.98 -11.39 -3.22
CA ASP A 367 -0.96 -9.95 -3.47
C ASP A 367 -1.68 -9.10 -2.43
N VAL A 368 -2.31 -9.72 -1.43
CA VAL A 368 -3.03 -9.02 -0.38
C VAL A 368 -2.18 -8.96 0.89
N ASP A 369 -1.83 -7.75 1.31
CA ASP A 369 -1.16 -7.47 2.59
C ASP A 369 -2.04 -6.54 3.44
N LEU A 370 -2.69 -7.09 4.46
CA LEU A 370 -3.60 -6.34 5.32
C LEU A 370 -2.87 -5.22 6.07
N VAL A 371 -1.62 -5.43 6.48
CA VAL A 371 -0.83 -4.40 7.18
C VAL A 371 -0.56 -3.23 6.23
N THR A 372 -0.14 -3.50 5.00
CA THR A 372 0.02 -2.45 3.97
C THR A 372 -1.30 -1.74 3.69
N ILE A 373 -2.41 -2.46 3.57
CA ILE A 373 -3.74 -1.86 3.36
C ILE A 373 -4.11 -0.94 4.54
N LEU A 374 -3.87 -1.35 5.79
CA LEU A 374 -4.12 -0.56 6.98
C LEU A 374 -3.29 0.74 6.99
N LYS A 375 -2.00 0.68 6.60
CA LYS A 375 -1.15 1.87 6.41
C LYS A 375 -1.71 2.79 5.34
N CYS A 376 -2.03 2.25 4.17
CA CYS A 376 -2.55 2.99 3.04
C CYS A 376 -3.92 3.64 3.31
N THR A 377 -4.72 3.07 4.22
CA THR A 377 -6.05 3.59 4.57
C THR A 377 -6.06 4.47 5.81
N CYS A 378 -4.95 4.60 6.53
CA CYS A 378 -4.90 5.23 7.86
C CYS A 378 -5.93 4.60 8.83
N PHE A 379 -6.20 3.29 8.70
CA PHE A 379 -7.25 2.60 9.48
C PHE A 379 -6.71 1.98 10.78
N PHE A 380 -5.39 1.83 10.90
CA PHE A 380 -4.77 1.41 12.15
C PHE A 380 -4.76 2.55 13.17
N ARG A 381 -5.26 2.32 14.38
CA ARG A 381 -5.27 3.27 15.50
C ARG A 381 -5.13 2.54 16.83
N ARG A 382 -4.48 3.18 17.79
CA ARG A 382 -4.32 2.66 19.16
C ARG A 382 -5.27 3.27 20.19
N GLY A 383 -5.94 4.36 19.85
CA GLY A 383 -6.98 4.99 20.66
C GLY A 383 -8.28 5.17 19.89
N ARG A 384 -9.23 5.94 20.46
CA ARG A 384 -10.60 6.15 19.91
C ARG A 384 -10.69 6.76 18.51
N SER A 385 -9.62 7.41 18.07
CA SER A 385 -9.53 8.04 16.75
C SER A 385 -8.13 7.89 16.23
N HIS A 386 -7.98 7.77 14.91
CA HIS A 386 -6.67 7.70 14.26
C HIS A 386 -5.87 9.00 14.48
N ASP A 387 -4.66 8.86 15.00
CA ASP A 387 -3.69 9.94 15.09
C ASP A 387 -2.58 9.73 14.05
N TYR A 388 -2.56 10.58 13.03
CA TYR A 388 -1.63 10.51 11.88
C TYR A 388 -0.13 10.55 12.26
N ILE A 389 0.20 10.91 13.49
CA ILE A 389 1.58 11.02 13.95
C ILE A 389 1.95 9.82 14.83
N SER A 390 1.17 9.53 15.88
CA SER A 390 1.48 8.43 16.80
C SER A 390 1.06 7.05 16.30
N ASP A 391 0.01 6.96 15.48
CA ASP A 391 -0.45 5.69 14.90
C ASP A 391 0.21 5.38 13.55
N TYR A 392 1.09 6.27 13.07
CA TYR A 392 1.85 6.03 11.86
C TYR A 392 2.80 4.83 12.01
N ILE A 393 2.80 3.97 10.99
CA ILE A 393 3.70 2.82 10.89
C ILE A 393 4.64 3.08 9.72
N MET A 394 5.94 2.96 9.96
CA MET A 394 6.96 3.08 8.92
C MET A 394 6.72 2.08 7.79
N PRO A 395 6.94 2.47 6.52
CA PRO A 395 6.97 1.51 5.43
C PRO A 395 8.19 0.60 5.60
N THR A 396 8.02 -0.66 5.23
CA THR A 396 9.13 -1.59 5.04
C THR A 396 9.96 -1.17 3.83
N PRO A 397 11.23 -1.56 3.74
CA PRO A 397 12.03 -1.23 2.55
C PRO A 397 11.40 -1.78 1.27
N PHE A 398 10.79 -2.97 1.29
CA PHE A 398 9.96 -3.47 0.18
C PHE A 398 8.79 -2.54 -0.24
N GLU A 399 8.12 -1.89 0.71
CA GLU A 399 7.05 -0.90 0.43
C GLU A 399 7.59 0.42 -0.13
N LEU A 400 8.90 0.69 0.02
CA LEU A 400 9.61 1.87 -0.47
C LEU A 400 10.33 1.65 -1.81
N LEU A 401 9.96 0.62 -2.56
CA LEU A 401 10.65 0.31 -3.81
C LEU A 401 10.44 1.43 -4.85
N ILE A 402 11.53 2.13 -5.18
CA ILE A 402 11.54 3.21 -6.18
C ILE A 402 12.41 2.80 -7.35
N TYR A 403 11.80 2.62 -8.51
CA TYR A 403 12.52 2.46 -9.77
C TYR A 403 12.00 3.44 -10.81
N ALA A 404 12.93 4.24 -11.37
CA ALA A 404 12.99 4.75 -12.76
C ALA A 404 13.67 6.12 -12.91
N THR A 405 13.93 6.88 -11.83
CA THR A 405 14.43 8.27 -11.97
C THR A 405 15.88 8.51 -11.57
N SER A 406 16.54 7.55 -10.90
CA SER A 406 17.96 7.64 -10.48
C SER A 406 18.36 9.04 -9.98
N PRO A 407 17.70 9.60 -8.96
CA PRO A 407 17.75 11.03 -8.67
C PRO A 407 19.17 11.52 -8.33
N VAL A 408 19.47 12.80 -8.62
CA VAL A 408 20.68 13.47 -8.11
C VAL A 408 20.36 14.16 -6.79
N MET A 409 21.13 13.85 -5.75
CA MET A 409 21.00 14.44 -4.43
C MET A 409 22.22 15.33 -4.13
N LEU A 410 22.00 16.64 -3.98
CA LEU A 410 23.03 17.62 -3.62
C LEU A 410 22.71 18.27 -2.27
N SER A 411 23.71 18.50 -1.44
CA SER A 411 23.56 19.29 -0.20
C SER A 411 24.72 20.25 0.02
N THR A 412 24.50 21.26 0.86
CA THR A 412 25.51 22.27 1.23
C THR A 412 26.09 21.95 2.60
N LEU A 413 27.41 21.80 2.69
CA LEU A 413 28.12 21.62 3.96
C LEU A 413 28.18 22.93 4.78
N GLU A 414 28.55 22.84 6.06
CA GLU A 414 28.68 24.01 6.94
C GLU A 414 29.63 25.10 6.39
N ASN A 415 30.71 24.67 5.73
CA ASN A 415 31.70 25.54 5.08
C ASN A 415 31.22 26.15 3.75
N GLY A 416 29.98 25.88 3.34
CA GLY A 416 29.37 26.40 2.11
C GLY A 416 29.67 25.58 0.85
N LYS A 417 30.46 24.50 0.94
CA LYS A 417 30.76 23.64 -0.20
C LYS A 417 29.53 22.80 -0.58
N ILE A 418 29.19 22.81 -1.87
CA ILE A 418 28.19 21.90 -2.44
C ILE A 418 28.82 20.52 -2.61
N VAL A 419 28.12 19.47 -2.17
CA VAL A 419 28.54 18.08 -2.33
C VAL A 419 27.41 17.25 -2.92
N ARG A 420 27.79 16.22 -3.68
CA ARG A 420 26.88 15.23 -4.25
C ARG A 420 26.65 14.11 -3.24
N SER A 421 26.01 14.47 -2.15
CA SER A 421 25.57 13.59 -1.08
C SER A 421 24.56 14.35 -0.24
N LEU A 422 23.90 13.65 0.67
CA LEU A 422 23.02 14.26 1.64
C LEU A 422 23.74 14.70 2.94
N GLU A 423 25.07 14.64 3.04
CA GLU A 423 25.85 14.88 4.27
C GLU A 423 25.63 16.26 4.92
N GLY A 424 25.34 17.30 4.12
CA GLY A 424 25.06 18.65 4.62
C GLY A 424 23.75 18.78 5.42
N LEU A 425 22.93 17.73 5.47
CA LEU A 425 21.67 17.73 6.22
C LEU A 425 21.88 17.43 7.72
N PRO A 426 21.13 18.10 8.61
CA PRO A 426 21.11 17.74 10.04
C PRO A 426 20.61 16.30 10.21
N SER A 427 21.23 15.54 11.11
CA SER A 427 20.78 14.17 11.45
C SER A 427 19.80 14.11 12.62
N VAL A 428 19.65 15.21 13.35
CA VAL A 428 18.80 15.30 14.55
C VAL A 428 17.82 16.45 14.37
N GLY A 429 16.55 16.20 14.65
CA GLY A 429 15.49 17.20 14.56
C GLY A 429 15.31 18.08 15.80
N PRO A 430 14.38 19.06 15.73
CA PRO A 430 13.40 19.21 14.65
C PRO A 430 14.03 19.90 13.43
N VAL A 431 13.67 19.42 12.23
CA VAL A 431 14.09 20.04 10.97
C VAL A 431 12.85 20.37 10.15
N LEU A 432 12.81 21.55 9.54
CA LEU A 432 11.77 21.96 8.60
C LEU A 432 12.39 22.12 7.21
N TYR A 433 12.09 21.20 6.31
CA TYR A 433 12.47 21.28 4.90
C TYR A 433 11.44 22.14 4.17
N VAL A 434 11.91 23.20 3.50
CA VAL A 434 11.05 24.18 2.83
C VAL A 434 11.48 24.31 1.38
N GLY A 435 10.55 24.10 0.44
CA GLY A 435 10.90 24.10 -0.99
C GLY A 435 9.71 24.36 -1.92
N TYR A 436 9.91 24.03 -3.19
CA TYR A 436 8.91 24.11 -4.27
C TYR A 436 8.15 22.79 -4.42
N HIS A 437 6.82 22.86 -4.51
CA HIS A 437 5.97 21.70 -4.75
C HIS A 437 5.78 21.45 -6.25
N MET A 438 6.36 20.37 -6.79
CA MET A 438 6.11 19.99 -8.18
C MET A 438 4.69 19.48 -8.37
N ILE A 439 4.29 19.40 -9.65
CA ILE A 439 2.98 18.91 -10.05
C ILE A 439 2.68 17.56 -9.38
N MET A 440 1.56 17.49 -8.66
CA MET A 440 1.10 16.33 -7.92
C MET A 440 2.14 15.71 -6.95
N GLY A 441 3.18 16.42 -6.53
CA GLY A 441 4.17 15.87 -5.62
C GLY A 441 4.99 14.72 -6.22
N PHE A 442 5.28 14.74 -7.53
CA PHE A 442 6.06 13.69 -8.19
C PHE A 442 7.51 13.54 -7.70
N GLU A 443 8.04 14.58 -7.07
CA GLU A 443 9.34 14.58 -6.39
C GLU A 443 9.36 13.77 -5.10
N LEU A 444 8.21 13.60 -4.44
CA LEU A 444 8.16 13.09 -3.08
C LEU A 444 8.70 11.66 -2.93
N PRO A 445 8.31 10.68 -3.77
CA PRO A 445 8.81 9.32 -3.59
C PRO A 445 10.35 9.26 -3.61
N PRO A 446 11.07 9.68 -4.66
CA PRO A 446 12.53 9.58 -4.70
C PRO A 446 13.22 10.40 -3.60
N MET A 447 12.65 11.54 -3.18
CA MET A 447 13.18 12.33 -2.07
C MET A 447 13.13 11.55 -0.75
N ILE A 448 11.96 10.98 -0.42
CA ILE A 448 11.74 10.25 0.83
C ILE A 448 12.61 9.00 0.89
N ALA A 449 12.68 8.24 -0.20
CA ALA A 449 13.49 7.03 -0.24
C ALA A 449 14.98 7.32 -0.05
N GLN A 450 15.55 8.34 -0.70
CA GLN A 450 16.99 8.63 -0.56
C GLN A 450 17.35 9.20 0.81
N LEU A 451 16.51 10.06 1.39
CA LEU A 451 16.72 10.54 2.76
C LEU A 451 16.73 9.39 3.78
N LEU A 452 15.83 8.42 3.59
CA LEU A 452 15.77 7.25 4.46
C LEU A 452 16.93 6.27 4.19
N LYS A 453 17.26 6.00 2.93
CA LYS A 453 18.36 5.12 2.51
C LYS A 453 19.73 5.64 2.95
N GLU A 454 20.04 6.90 2.68
CA GLU A 454 21.38 7.47 2.90
C GLU A 454 21.57 8.02 4.32
N ARG A 455 20.52 8.60 4.93
CA ARG A 455 20.65 9.34 6.20
C ARG A 455 19.77 8.78 7.33
N ASN A 456 18.95 7.75 7.07
CA ASN A 456 17.92 7.28 7.99
C ASN A 456 16.98 8.42 8.47
N ILE A 457 16.77 9.42 7.60
CA ILE A 457 15.90 10.55 7.88
C ILE A 457 14.50 10.19 7.39
N HIS A 458 13.57 10.04 8.33
CA HIS A 458 12.17 9.85 7.99
C HIS A 458 11.45 11.19 7.83
N LEU A 459 11.17 11.56 6.58
CA LEU A 459 10.56 12.83 6.23
C LEU A 459 9.02 12.77 6.36
N ARG A 460 8.44 13.65 7.17
CA ARG A 460 7.00 13.74 7.41
C ARG A 460 6.40 14.92 6.63
N GLY A 461 5.64 14.63 5.57
CA GLY A 461 4.98 15.64 4.75
C GLY A 461 3.70 16.22 5.38
N LEU A 462 3.50 17.52 5.24
CA LEU A 462 2.21 18.17 5.54
C LEU A 462 1.34 18.16 4.29
N THR A 463 0.32 17.31 4.29
CA THR A 463 -0.49 16.98 3.12
C THR A 463 -1.89 17.59 3.23
N HIS A 464 -2.51 17.98 2.10
CA HIS A 464 -3.87 18.51 2.11
C HIS A 464 -4.87 17.49 2.69
N PRO A 465 -5.83 17.89 3.57
CA PRO A 465 -6.73 16.95 4.25
C PRO A 465 -7.55 16.05 3.34
N ILE A 466 -7.83 16.48 2.11
CA ILE A 466 -8.57 15.70 1.10
C ILE A 466 -7.95 14.32 0.82
N VAL A 467 -6.62 14.17 0.97
CA VAL A 467 -5.89 12.90 0.81
C VAL A 467 -6.32 11.83 1.82
N PHE A 468 -6.87 12.27 2.96
CA PHE A 468 -7.30 11.40 4.07
C PHE A 468 -8.83 11.31 4.18
N MET A 469 -9.58 12.01 3.32
CA MET A 469 -11.03 11.99 3.36
C MET A 469 -11.58 10.79 2.59
N ASN A 470 -12.41 9.98 3.25
CA ASN A 470 -13.16 8.88 2.65
C ASN A 470 -14.55 9.37 2.23
N LYS A 471 -14.62 10.28 1.26
CA LYS A 471 -15.91 10.83 0.80
C LYS A 471 -16.21 10.46 -0.65
N TRP A 472 -17.40 9.88 -0.84
CA TRP A 472 -17.89 9.25 -2.07
C TRP A 472 -17.71 10.04 -3.37
N ILE A 473 -17.82 11.37 -3.34
CA ILE A 473 -17.66 12.18 -4.55
C ILE A 473 -16.22 12.10 -5.08
N VAL A 474 -15.21 12.00 -4.22
CA VAL A 474 -13.83 11.72 -4.65
C VAL A 474 -13.71 10.31 -5.25
N HIS A 475 -14.44 9.32 -4.72
CA HIS A 475 -14.42 7.93 -5.23
C HIS A 475 -15.09 7.76 -6.59
N ASP A 476 -16.08 8.59 -6.92
CA ASP A 476 -16.75 8.60 -8.23
C ASP A 476 -15.83 9.19 -9.33
N ILE A 477 -14.76 9.89 -8.93
CA ILE A 477 -13.86 10.65 -9.81
C ILE A 477 -12.45 10.05 -9.87
N LEU A 478 -11.96 9.55 -8.73
CA LEU A 478 -10.61 9.03 -8.53
C LEU A 478 -10.65 7.75 -7.71
N ASP A 479 -9.83 6.77 -8.11
CA ASP A 479 -9.52 5.66 -7.21
C ASP A 479 -8.76 6.21 -5.99
N PRO A 480 -9.26 6.03 -4.74
CA PRO A 480 -8.57 6.47 -3.53
C PRO A 480 -7.16 5.91 -3.38
N GLN A 481 -6.85 4.80 -4.06
CA GLN A 481 -5.52 4.21 -4.09
C GLN A 481 -4.46 5.19 -4.63
N ILE A 482 -4.86 6.17 -5.45
CA ILE A 482 -3.95 7.20 -5.98
C ILE A 482 -3.28 8.00 -4.85
N PHE A 483 -3.94 8.14 -3.71
CA PHE A 483 -3.42 8.87 -2.56
C PHE A 483 -2.63 8.01 -1.56
N ASP A 484 -2.60 6.69 -1.74
CA ASP A 484 -1.98 5.75 -0.78
C ASP A 484 -0.49 6.03 -0.60
N LYS A 485 0.19 6.44 -1.67
CA LYS A 485 1.61 6.82 -1.65
C LYS A 485 1.92 7.95 -0.66
N TYR A 486 1.03 8.91 -0.46
CA TYR A 486 1.26 10.01 0.48
C TYR A 486 1.03 9.56 1.93
N LYS A 487 0.06 8.65 2.14
CA LYS A 487 -0.26 8.11 3.46
C LYS A 487 0.82 7.16 3.96
N ILE A 488 1.24 6.20 3.13
CA ILE A 488 2.25 5.19 3.49
C ILE A 488 3.62 5.82 3.76
N THR A 489 3.98 6.89 3.04
CA THR A 489 5.25 7.61 3.23
C THR A 489 5.25 8.57 4.42
N GLY A 490 4.15 8.66 5.18
CA GLY A 490 4.10 9.40 6.43
C GLY A 490 3.55 10.82 6.32
N GLY A 491 2.82 11.13 5.25
CA GLY A 491 2.02 12.34 5.15
C GLY A 491 1.03 12.46 6.32
N ALA A 492 0.91 13.68 6.87
CA ALA A 492 -0.07 14.03 7.89
C ALA A 492 -0.91 15.21 7.41
N PRO A 493 -2.21 15.28 7.74
CA PRO A 493 -3.06 16.39 7.31
C PRO A 493 -2.52 17.69 7.86
N VAL A 494 -2.37 18.70 7.00
CA VAL A 494 -1.86 20.01 7.40
C VAL A 494 -2.82 20.66 8.40
N SER A 495 -2.29 20.97 9.59
CA SER A 495 -2.98 21.70 10.65
C SER A 495 -1.95 22.27 11.63
N HIS A 496 -2.33 23.31 12.36
CA HIS A 496 -1.51 23.85 13.45
C HIS A 496 -1.16 22.79 14.50
N ALA A 497 -2.10 21.91 14.84
CA ALA A 497 -1.88 20.85 15.82
C ALA A 497 -0.83 19.84 15.34
N ASN A 498 -0.91 19.40 14.08
CA ASN A 498 0.00 18.38 13.54
C ASN A 498 1.41 18.91 13.34
N ILE A 499 1.58 20.13 12.80
CA ILE A 499 2.92 20.72 12.67
C ILE A 499 3.58 20.92 14.04
N TYR A 500 2.81 21.38 15.04
CA TYR A 500 3.30 21.50 16.42
C TYR A 500 3.70 20.15 17.02
N LYS A 501 2.86 19.12 16.84
CA LYS A 501 3.13 17.78 17.38
C LYS A 501 4.37 17.16 16.73
N LEU A 502 4.53 17.27 15.41
CA LEU A 502 5.71 16.80 14.68
C LEU A 502 7.01 17.49 15.15
N LEU A 503 7.02 18.83 15.22
CA LEU A 503 8.20 19.57 15.63
C LEU A 503 8.54 19.34 17.12
N ARG A 504 7.53 19.21 17.98
CA ARG A 504 7.72 18.83 19.39
C ARG A 504 8.36 17.46 19.55
N LEU A 505 7.97 16.50 18.71
CA LEU A 505 8.56 15.15 18.64
C LEU A 505 9.90 15.12 17.91
N LYS A 506 10.49 16.28 17.59
CA LYS A 506 11.80 16.41 16.94
C LYS A 506 11.85 15.72 15.56
N CYS A 507 10.71 15.65 14.86
CA CYS A 507 10.65 15.05 13.53
C CYS A 507 11.32 15.93 12.45
N HIS A 508 11.64 15.30 11.33
CA HIS A 508 11.99 15.96 10.06
C HIS A 508 10.69 16.21 9.27
N VAL A 509 10.32 17.47 9.09
CA VAL A 509 9.02 17.89 8.53
C VAL A 509 9.23 18.53 7.16
N LEU A 510 8.44 18.13 6.18
CA LEU A 510 8.40 18.75 4.85
C LEU A 510 7.22 19.70 4.74
N LEU A 511 7.50 20.95 4.33
CA LEU A 511 6.53 22.00 4.12
C LEU A 511 6.71 22.65 2.75
N TYR A 512 5.62 22.74 2.01
CA TYR A 512 5.51 23.57 0.81
C TYR A 512 4.65 24.79 1.11
N PRO A 513 5.22 26.00 1.25
CA PRO A 513 4.43 27.16 1.59
C PRO A 513 3.35 27.49 0.56
N GLY A 514 3.51 27.17 -0.72
CA GLY A 514 2.43 27.38 -1.69
C GLY A 514 1.33 26.32 -1.67
N GLY A 515 1.61 25.13 -1.13
CA GLY A 515 0.62 24.07 -0.92
C GLY A 515 -0.02 23.61 -2.23
N VAL A 516 -1.35 23.40 -2.20
CA VAL A 516 -2.10 22.84 -3.35
C VAL A 516 -2.00 23.73 -4.61
N ARG A 517 -1.87 25.06 -4.46
CA ARG A 517 -1.73 25.98 -5.60
C ARG A 517 -0.45 25.75 -6.41
N GLU A 518 0.63 25.35 -5.74
CA GLU A 518 1.88 24.93 -6.40
C GLU A 518 1.78 23.48 -6.89
N ALA A 519 1.21 22.58 -6.07
CA ALA A 519 1.03 21.18 -6.42
C ALA A 519 0.14 20.95 -7.65
N LEU A 520 -0.76 21.89 -7.94
CA LEU A 520 -1.68 21.91 -9.07
C LEU A 520 -1.47 23.19 -9.90
N HIS A 521 -0.21 23.55 -10.15
CA HIS A 521 0.11 24.70 -10.98
C HIS A 521 -0.33 24.49 -12.45
N ARG A 522 -0.52 25.61 -13.15
CA ARG A 522 -1.05 25.66 -14.52
C ARG A 522 0.09 25.61 -15.55
N LYS A 523 -0.27 25.56 -16.83
CA LYS A 523 0.73 25.54 -17.91
C LYS A 523 1.64 26.78 -17.84
N GLY A 524 2.96 26.59 -17.91
CA GLY A 524 3.94 27.67 -17.86
C GLY A 524 4.18 28.24 -16.46
N GLU A 525 3.69 27.58 -15.42
CA GLU A 525 3.91 27.93 -14.03
C GLU A 525 4.92 27.01 -13.33
N GLU A 526 5.52 26.05 -14.04
CA GLU A 526 6.57 25.20 -13.51
C GLU A 526 7.68 26.04 -12.85
N TYR A 527 8.15 25.60 -11.69
CA TYR A 527 9.21 26.25 -10.90
C TYR A 527 8.89 27.63 -10.32
N LYS A 528 7.63 28.10 -10.36
CA LYS A 528 7.22 29.35 -9.71
C LYS A 528 6.81 29.12 -8.25
N LEU A 529 7.29 29.98 -7.35
CA LEU A 529 6.88 29.98 -5.95
C LEU A 529 5.65 30.85 -5.73
N PHE A 530 4.55 30.23 -5.31
CA PHE A 530 3.33 30.90 -4.92
C PHE A 530 3.22 30.88 -3.39
N TRP A 531 4.08 31.63 -2.69
CA TRP A 531 4.13 31.61 -1.22
C TRP A 531 3.25 32.70 -0.58
N PRO A 532 2.65 32.45 0.61
CA PRO A 532 1.86 33.45 1.32
C PRO A 532 2.74 34.59 1.82
N GLU A 533 2.20 35.82 1.91
CA GLU A 533 2.97 36.98 2.36
C GLU A 533 3.46 36.87 3.81
N GLN A 534 2.73 36.10 4.63
CA GLN A 534 2.96 36.00 6.07
C GLN A 534 4.07 34.98 6.43
N PRO A 535 4.98 35.31 7.37
CA PRO A 535 6.13 34.48 7.72
C PRO A 535 5.80 33.42 8.79
N GLU A 536 4.62 32.80 8.73
CA GLU A 536 4.10 31.96 9.81
C GLU A 536 5.00 30.75 10.10
N PHE A 537 5.50 30.09 9.06
CA PHE A 537 6.34 28.90 9.24
C PHE A 537 7.69 29.23 9.90
N VAL A 538 8.22 30.44 9.70
CA VAL A 538 9.46 30.90 10.36
C VAL A 538 9.24 31.03 11.86
N ARG A 539 8.12 31.65 12.25
CA ARG A 539 7.74 31.81 13.67
C ARG A 539 7.51 30.45 14.33
N VAL A 540 6.87 29.52 13.61
CA VAL A 540 6.66 28.15 14.09
C VAL A 540 7.99 27.40 14.22
N ALA A 541 8.87 27.46 13.22
CA ALA A 541 10.18 26.85 13.27
C ALA A 541 10.99 27.36 14.46
N SER A 542 11.07 28.68 14.62
CA SER A 542 11.77 29.32 15.73
C SER A 542 11.24 28.88 17.09
N LYS A 543 9.91 28.83 17.27
CA LYS A 543 9.29 28.39 18.54
C LYS A 543 9.76 27.01 19.03
N PHE A 544 10.14 26.11 18.11
CA PHE A 544 10.61 24.77 18.44
C PHE A 544 12.14 24.62 18.31
N GLY A 545 12.86 25.70 17.99
CA GLY A 545 14.28 25.69 17.65
C GLY A 545 14.56 24.80 16.42
N ALA A 546 13.64 24.73 15.47
CA ALA A 546 13.74 23.87 14.32
C ALA A 546 14.73 24.44 13.29
N THR A 547 15.63 23.60 12.79
CA THR A 547 16.54 24.01 11.71
C THR A 547 15.76 24.07 10.40
N ILE A 548 15.81 25.20 9.69
CA ILE A 548 15.17 25.34 8.38
C ILE A 548 16.17 24.92 7.31
N VAL A 549 15.77 23.99 6.44
CA VAL A 549 16.57 23.58 5.27
C VAL A 549 15.82 24.01 4.00
N PRO A 550 16.22 25.13 3.36
CA PRO A 550 15.68 25.48 2.05
C PRO A 550 16.17 24.49 1.01
N PHE A 551 15.30 24.07 0.08
CA PHE A 551 15.71 23.20 -1.01
C PHE A 551 14.98 23.50 -2.31
N GLY A 552 15.66 23.23 -3.42
CA GLY A 552 15.10 23.26 -4.77
C GLY A 552 15.01 21.86 -5.37
N VAL A 553 14.07 21.67 -6.28
CA VAL A 553 13.91 20.44 -7.07
C VAL A 553 13.55 20.76 -8.51
N VAL A 554 14.11 20.02 -9.48
CA VAL A 554 13.82 20.14 -10.93
C VAL A 554 13.72 18.79 -11.61
N GLY A 555 12.95 18.70 -12.71
CA GLY A 555 12.78 17.50 -13.52
C GLY A 555 11.32 17.11 -13.85
N GLU A 556 10.31 17.82 -13.36
CA GLU A 556 8.90 17.49 -13.67
C GLU A 556 8.58 17.63 -15.16
N ASP A 557 9.17 18.64 -15.80
CA ASP A 557 9.07 18.92 -17.23
C ASP A 557 9.82 17.89 -18.08
N ASP A 558 10.73 17.10 -17.48
CA ASP A 558 11.43 16.01 -18.15
C ASP A 558 10.64 14.70 -18.11
N ILE A 559 9.64 14.56 -17.24
CA ILE A 559 8.86 13.32 -17.09
C ILE A 559 7.44 13.43 -17.63
N CYS A 560 6.86 14.64 -17.68
CA CYS A 560 5.51 14.84 -18.14
C CYS A 560 5.29 16.21 -18.79
N LYS A 561 4.20 16.35 -19.53
CA LYS A 561 3.70 17.61 -20.08
C LYS A 561 2.26 17.82 -19.62
N ILE A 562 1.97 19.01 -19.09
CA ILE A 562 0.60 19.43 -18.79
C ILE A 562 -0.10 19.76 -20.11
N VAL A 563 -1.17 19.01 -20.43
CA VAL A 563 -2.02 19.24 -21.61
C VAL A 563 -3.37 19.82 -21.26
N LEU A 564 -3.86 19.61 -20.03
CA LEU A 564 -5.10 20.19 -19.51
C LEU A 564 -4.87 20.70 -18.08
N ASP A 565 -4.85 22.01 -17.90
CA ASP A 565 -4.86 22.65 -16.58
C ASP A 565 -6.29 23.03 -16.12
N SER A 566 -6.40 23.73 -15.00
CA SER A 566 -7.70 24.16 -14.46
C SER A 566 -8.51 25.00 -15.46
N TYR A 567 -7.86 25.87 -16.23
CA TYR A 567 -8.57 26.75 -17.15
C TYR A 567 -9.08 26.00 -18.37
N ASP A 568 -8.28 25.09 -18.92
CA ASP A 568 -8.74 24.23 -20.03
C ASP A 568 -9.94 23.39 -19.61
N GLN A 569 -9.88 22.80 -18.41
CA GLN A 569 -10.92 21.89 -17.92
C GLN A 569 -12.22 22.60 -17.55
N ARG A 570 -12.16 23.82 -17.03
CA ARG A 570 -13.34 24.64 -16.76
C ARG A 570 -14.12 25.02 -18.03
N ASN A 571 -13.47 25.01 -19.19
CA ASN A 571 -14.14 25.22 -20.48
C ASN A 571 -14.89 23.97 -20.98
N ILE A 572 -14.76 22.81 -20.31
CA ILE A 572 -15.43 21.56 -20.64
C ILE A 572 -16.55 21.34 -19.61
N PRO A 573 -17.85 21.42 -19.98
CA PRO A 573 -18.95 21.44 -19.01
C PRO A 573 -18.91 20.31 -17.96
N ILE A 574 -18.67 19.08 -18.41
CA ILE A 574 -18.59 17.90 -17.52
C ILE A 574 -17.44 18.02 -16.52
N LEU A 575 -16.29 18.53 -16.95
CA LEU A 575 -15.12 18.71 -16.09
C LEU A 575 -15.28 19.93 -15.18
N ASN A 576 -15.94 21.00 -15.64
CA ASN A 576 -16.24 22.16 -14.78
C ASN A 576 -17.07 21.74 -13.57
N ASP A 577 -18.17 21.02 -13.80
CA ASP A 577 -19.03 20.50 -12.73
C ASP A 577 -18.25 19.58 -11.77
N LEU A 578 -17.30 18.82 -12.31
CA LEU A 578 -16.42 17.94 -11.53
C LEU A 578 -15.50 18.73 -10.61
N ILE A 579 -14.84 19.76 -11.15
CA ILE A 579 -13.92 20.63 -10.44
C ILE A 579 -14.65 21.40 -9.35
N GLU A 580 -15.84 21.93 -9.63
CA GLU A 580 -16.64 22.65 -8.64
C GLU A 580 -17.02 21.75 -7.46
N ARG A 581 -17.47 20.52 -7.74
CA ARG A 581 -17.78 19.53 -6.69
C ARG A 581 -16.54 19.16 -5.88
N ALA A 582 -15.44 18.81 -6.55
CA ALA A 582 -14.20 18.39 -5.90
C ALA A 582 -13.60 19.52 -5.04
N THR A 583 -13.59 20.75 -5.55
CA THR A 583 -13.11 21.94 -4.83
C THR A 583 -13.97 22.23 -3.59
N LYS A 584 -15.29 22.17 -3.72
CA LYS A 584 -16.22 22.37 -2.59
C LYS A 584 -15.99 21.32 -1.49
N GLU A 585 -15.70 20.08 -1.88
CA GLU A 585 -15.51 18.98 -0.95
C GLU A 585 -14.13 18.96 -0.28
N ALA A 586 -13.08 19.27 -1.06
CA ALA A 586 -11.72 19.45 -0.57
C ALA A 586 -11.66 20.57 0.48
N GLY A 587 -12.50 21.59 0.31
CA GLY A 587 -12.47 22.80 1.10
C GLY A 587 -11.28 23.67 0.73
N ASN A 588 -11.34 24.94 1.13
CA ASN A 588 -10.28 25.89 0.89
C ASN A 588 -9.66 26.30 2.24
N LEU A 589 -8.45 25.82 2.50
CA LEU A 589 -7.72 26.13 3.74
C LEU A 589 -7.31 27.60 3.85
N ARG A 590 -7.40 28.35 2.74
CA ARG A 590 -7.07 29.78 2.63
C ARG A 590 -8.28 30.62 2.25
N LYS A 591 -9.48 30.16 2.58
CA LYS A 591 -10.73 30.89 2.30
C LYS A 591 -10.65 32.31 2.88
N GLY A 592 -10.95 33.31 2.05
CA GLY A 592 -10.88 34.73 2.42
C GLY A 592 -9.53 35.39 2.15
N ASN A 593 -8.54 34.66 1.62
CA ASN A 593 -7.33 35.27 1.06
C ASN A 593 -7.64 35.80 -0.35
N GLU A 594 -7.43 37.09 -0.58
CA GLU A 594 -7.73 37.76 -1.87
C GLU A 594 -6.63 37.56 -2.92
N SER A 595 -5.46 37.01 -2.55
CA SER A 595 -4.39 36.69 -3.48
C SER A 595 -4.68 35.41 -4.30
N GLU A 596 -3.83 35.13 -5.30
CA GLU A 596 -3.84 33.87 -6.07
C GLU A 596 -3.84 32.60 -5.20
N LEU A 597 -3.39 32.68 -3.95
CA LEU A 597 -3.37 31.55 -3.00
C LEU A 597 -4.74 31.21 -2.42
N GLY A 598 -5.66 32.17 -2.42
CA GLY A 598 -7.04 31.95 -2.05
C GLY A 598 -7.84 31.26 -3.15
N ASN A 599 -7.35 31.27 -4.39
CA ASN A 599 -7.98 30.58 -5.52
C ASN A 599 -7.43 29.14 -5.64
N GLN A 600 -7.96 28.23 -4.81
CA GLN A 600 -7.54 26.83 -4.77
C GLN A 600 -8.53 25.94 -5.53
N ASP A 601 -8.34 25.83 -6.84
CA ASP A 601 -9.04 24.83 -7.64
C ASP A 601 -8.47 23.44 -7.35
N PHE A 602 -9.34 22.52 -6.94
CA PHE A 602 -8.97 21.12 -6.81
C PHE A 602 -9.39 20.37 -8.08
N TYR A 603 -8.40 19.98 -8.88
CA TYR A 603 -8.57 19.30 -10.15
C TYR A 603 -7.44 18.29 -10.38
N ILE A 604 -7.65 17.36 -11.31
CA ILE A 604 -6.60 16.43 -11.74
C ILE A 604 -6.04 16.97 -13.04
N PRO A 605 -4.76 17.34 -13.11
CA PRO A 605 -4.18 17.83 -14.35
C PRO A 605 -4.17 16.73 -15.41
N GLY A 606 -4.50 17.08 -16.65
CA GLY A 606 -4.30 16.21 -17.80
C GLY A 606 -2.80 16.18 -18.13
N LEU A 607 -2.17 15.03 -17.92
CA LEU A 607 -0.72 14.84 -18.08
C LEU A 607 -0.43 13.84 -19.19
N VAL A 608 0.51 14.19 -20.08
CA VAL A 608 1.08 13.27 -21.06
C VAL A 608 2.50 12.90 -20.61
N PRO A 609 2.81 11.61 -20.39
CA PRO A 609 4.15 11.19 -20.00
C PRO A 609 5.16 11.43 -21.13
N LYS A 610 6.40 11.76 -20.77
CA LYS A 610 7.56 11.81 -21.67
C LYS A 610 8.49 10.63 -21.41
N VAL A 611 9.46 10.40 -22.30
CA VAL A 611 10.57 9.48 -22.00
C VAL A 611 11.25 10.02 -20.73
N PRO A 612 11.31 9.23 -19.64
CA PRO A 612 11.55 9.80 -18.32
C PRO A 612 12.97 10.34 -18.24
N GLY A 613 13.09 11.62 -17.88
CA GLY A 613 14.34 12.20 -17.46
C GLY A 613 14.69 11.87 -16.00
N ARG A 614 15.39 12.79 -15.35
CA ARG A 614 15.96 12.63 -14.01
C ARG A 614 15.46 13.74 -13.09
N PHE A 615 15.23 13.43 -11.83
CA PHE A 615 15.00 14.45 -10.81
C PHE A 615 16.32 14.89 -10.19
N TYR A 616 16.44 16.18 -9.90
CA TYR A 616 17.60 16.76 -9.23
C TYR A 616 17.13 17.53 -8.02
N TYR A 617 17.78 17.29 -6.89
CA TYR A 617 17.49 17.91 -5.59
C TYR A 617 18.72 18.67 -5.13
N TYR A 618 18.50 19.88 -4.62
CA TYR A 618 19.56 20.67 -4.00
C TYR A 618 19.08 21.24 -2.68
N PHE A 619 19.64 20.71 -1.60
CA PHE A 619 19.44 21.19 -0.25
C PHE A 619 20.47 22.29 0.07
N GLY A 620 19.97 23.50 0.29
CA GLY A 620 20.76 24.66 0.68
C GLY A 620 21.35 24.52 2.08
N LYS A 621 22.08 25.55 2.51
CA LYS A 621 22.70 25.57 3.84
C LYS A 621 21.62 25.57 4.93
N PRO A 622 21.69 24.65 5.92
CA PRO A 622 20.77 24.67 7.05
C PRO A 622 20.83 26.01 7.82
N ILE A 623 19.66 26.53 8.20
CA ILE A 623 19.51 27.80 8.92
C ILE A 623 19.01 27.50 10.34
N GLU A 624 19.85 27.77 11.32
CA GLU A 624 19.51 27.58 12.73
C GLU A 624 18.60 28.70 13.25
N THR A 625 17.50 28.29 13.88
CA THR A 625 16.54 29.18 14.56
C THR A 625 16.56 29.05 16.07
N ALA A 626 17.24 28.02 16.61
CA ALA A 626 17.44 27.83 18.04
C ALA A 626 18.19 29.03 18.64
N GLY A 627 17.70 29.54 19.78
CA GLY A 627 18.25 30.73 20.43
C GLY A 627 17.79 32.06 19.82
N LYS A 628 16.99 32.04 18.74
CA LYS A 628 16.42 33.23 18.09
C LYS A 628 14.93 33.41 18.38
N GLU A 629 14.40 32.75 19.41
CA GLU A 629 12.95 32.70 19.73
C GLU A 629 12.37 34.08 20.06
N GLN A 630 13.15 34.95 20.72
CA GLN A 630 12.70 36.30 21.04
C GLN A 630 12.85 37.25 19.85
N GLU A 631 13.93 37.10 19.07
CA GLU A 631 14.17 37.88 17.85
C GLU A 631 13.08 37.63 16.82
N LEU A 632 12.77 36.36 16.53
CA LEU A 632 11.80 35.95 15.51
C LEU A 632 10.34 36.06 15.97
N ARG A 633 10.08 36.59 17.18
CA ARG A 633 8.74 37.09 17.55
C ARG A 633 8.44 38.43 16.89
N ASP A 634 9.48 39.21 16.60
CA ASP A 634 9.35 40.45 15.85
C ASP A 634 8.91 40.15 14.42
N LYS A 635 7.94 40.93 13.93
CA LYS A 635 7.32 40.68 12.61
C LYS A 635 8.29 40.96 11.47
N GLU A 636 9.12 42.00 11.60
CA GLU A 636 10.06 42.41 10.55
C GLU A 636 11.21 41.40 10.46
N LYS A 637 11.74 40.96 11.59
CA LYS A 637 12.79 39.92 11.63
C LYS A 637 12.31 38.57 11.14
N ALA A 638 11.09 38.16 11.49
CA ALA A 638 10.49 36.96 10.92
C ALA A 638 10.31 37.09 9.40
N GLN A 639 9.94 38.27 8.91
CA GLN A 639 9.79 38.53 7.47
C GLN A 639 11.13 38.51 6.73
N GLU A 640 12.18 39.08 7.31
CA GLU A 640 13.54 39.07 6.75
C GLU A 640 14.03 37.64 6.52
N LEU A 641 13.93 36.79 7.55
CA LEU A 641 14.30 35.37 7.44
C LEU A 641 13.39 34.61 6.47
N TYR A 642 12.09 34.92 6.43
CA TYR A 642 11.17 34.32 5.46
C TYR A 642 11.59 34.63 4.01
N LEU A 643 11.93 35.88 3.70
CA LEU A 643 12.40 36.29 2.37
C LEU A 643 13.75 35.67 2.04
N GLN A 644 14.65 35.55 3.02
CA GLN A 644 15.92 34.85 2.87
C GLN A 644 15.70 33.38 2.47
N VAL A 645 14.81 32.67 3.17
CA VAL A 645 14.48 31.27 2.86
C VAL A 645 13.89 31.15 1.46
N LYS A 646 12.95 32.02 1.09
CA LYS A 646 12.36 32.05 -0.26
C LYS A 646 13.42 32.25 -1.34
N SER A 647 14.31 33.24 -1.16
CA SER A 647 15.39 33.53 -2.10
C SER A 647 16.36 32.36 -2.25
N GLN A 648 16.69 31.65 -1.16
CA GLN A 648 17.54 30.46 -1.24
C GLN A 648 16.86 29.32 -2.02
N VAL A 649 15.56 29.12 -1.88
CA VAL A 649 14.81 28.13 -2.68
C VAL A 649 14.88 28.48 -4.17
N GLU A 650 14.63 29.75 -4.53
CA GLU A 650 14.73 30.23 -5.92
C GLU A 650 16.14 30.04 -6.49
N GLN A 651 17.17 30.35 -5.72
CA GLN A 651 18.57 30.13 -6.10
C GLN A 651 18.88 28.64 -6.31
N CYS A 652 18.38 27.76 -5.43
CA CYS A 652 18.57 26.32 -5.59
C CYS A 652 17.94 25.81 -6.89
N ILE A 653 16.72 26.24 -7.19
CA ILE A 653 16.01 25.90 -8.44
C ILE A 653 16.78 26.42 -9.65
N ALA A 654 17.21 27.69 -9.64
CA ALA A 654 17.96 28.30 -10.73
C ALA A 654 19.27 27.55 -11.00
N TYR A 655 20.02 27.21 -9.95
CA TYR A 655 21.24 26.41 -10.04
C TYR A 655 20.99 25.05 -10.71
N LEU A 656 19.96 24.34 -10.26
CA LEU A 656 19.62 23.02 -10.79
C LEU A 656 19.14 23.08 -12.25
N LYS A 657 18.33 24.08 -12.61
CA LYS A 657 17.89 24.30 -14.00
C LYS A 657 19.07 24.53 -14.94
N MET A 658 20.09 25.26 -14.49
CA MET A 658 21.31 25.49 -15.26
C MET A 658 22.15 24.21 -15.37
N LYS A 659 22.45 23.55 -14.23
CA LYS A 659 23.38 22.42 -14.20
C LYS A 659 22.85 21.17 -14.92
N ARG A 660 21.54 20.89 -14.82
CA ARG A 660 20.94 19.69 -15.45
C ARG A 660 21.09 19.66 -16.98
N GLU A 661 21.24 20.83 -17.63
CA GLU A 661 21.44 20.91 -19.09
C GLU A 661 22.78 20.30 -19.52
N SER A 662 23.75 20.21 -18.59
CA SER A 662 25.05 19.57 -18.81
C SER A 662 25.09 18.10 -18.36
N ASP A 663 24.00 17.51 -17.85
CA ASP A 663 23.99 16.10 -17.42
C ASP A 663 23.92 15.15 -18.64
N PRO A 664 24.98 14.38 -18.96
CA PRO A 664 24.93 13.40 -20.05
C PRO A 664 23.96 12.24 -19.76
N TYR A 665 23.56 12.06 -18.50
CA TYR A 665 22.64 11.04 -18.01
C TYR A 665 21.24 11.58 -17.70
N ARG A 666 20.90 12.80 -18.16
CA ARG A 666 19.54 13.36 -18.00
C ARG A 666 18.47 12.43 -18.57
N ASN A 667 18.74 11.83 -19.74
CA ASN A 667 17.80 10.98 -20.45
C ASN A 667 17.89 9.50 -20.01
N LEU A 668 16.84 8.72 -20.26
CA LEU A 668 16.79 7.31 -19.86
C LEU A 668 17.83 6.42 -20.57
N LEU A 669 18.06 6.59 -21.88
CA LEU A 669 18.92 5.68 -22.65
C LEU A 669 20.38 5.67 -22.16
N PRO A 670 21.07 6.81 -21.95
CA PRO A 670 22.43 6.81 -21.40
C PRO A 670 22.51 6.11 -20.03
N ARG A 671 21.49 6.27 -19.19
CA ARG A 671 21.41 5.64 -17.86
C ARG A 671 21.30 4.12 -17.96
N MET A 672 20.43 3.63 -18.84
CA MET A 672 20.27 2.19 -19.07
C MET A 672 21.56 1.57 -19.61
N LEU A 673 22.25 2.24 -20.53
CA LEU A 673 23.54 1.79 -21.07
C LEU A 673 24.63 1.74 -19.99
N TYR A 674 24.67 2.75 -19.11
CA TYR A 674 25.59 2.78 -17.97
C TYR A 674 25.34 1.62 -17.01
N GLN A 675 24.09 1.40 -16.63
CA GLN A 675 23.71 0.29 -15.74
C GLN A 675 23.95 -1.08 -16.37
N ALA A 676 23.71 -1.23 -17.68
CA ALA A 676 23.99 -2.48 -18.38
C ALA A 676 25.49 -2.83 -18.40
N SER A 677 26.36 -1.82 -18.40
CA SER A 677 27.82 -1.99 -18.43
C SER A 677 28.47 -2.05 -17.04
N HIS A 678 27.87 -1.40 -16.03
CA HIS A 678 28.46 -1.25 -14.69
C HIS A 678 27.65 -1.96 -13.58
N GLY A 679 26.52 -2.58 -13.91
CA GLY A 679 25.59 -3.19 -12.97
C GLY A 679 24.43 -2.26 -12.57
N PHE A 680 23.28 -2.86 -12.25
CA PHE A 680 22.03 -2.12 -11.95
C PHE A 680 22.09 -1.31 -10.64
N SER A 681 22.95 -1.70 -9.70
CA SER A 681 23.17 -1.02 -8.42
C SER A 681 24.22 0.09 -8.48
N SER A 682 24.87 0.31 -9.63
CA SER A 682 25.92 1.31 -9.75
C SER A 682 25.36 2.73 -9.73
N GLU A 683 26.01 3.61 -8.98
CA GLU A 683 25.64 5.02 -8.93
C GLU A 683 25.90 5.66 -10.31
N ILE A 684 24.82 6.11 -10.96
CA ILE A 684 24.89 6.73 -12.28
C ILE A 684 25.53 8.13 -12.15
N PRO A 685 26.56 8.47 -12.93
CA PRO A 685 27.20 9.79 -12.89
C PRO A 685 26.25 10.94 -13.24
N THR A 686 26.68 12.17 -13.02
CA THR A 686 25.95 13.40 -13.38
C THR A 686 26.96 14.49 -13.76
N PHE A 687 26.52 15.74 -13.88
CA PHE A 687 27.39 16.90 -14.10
C PHE A 687 28.37 17.13 -12.95
N ASP A 688 29.44 17.88 -13.25
CA ASP A 688 30.43 18.34 -12.26
C ASP A 688 29.90 19.53 -11.44
N LEU A 689 30.26 19.56 -10.14
CA LEU A 689 29.84 20.58 -9.18
C LEU A 689 30.55 21.91 -9.39
#